data_AF-A0A8T5RYU5-F1
#
_entry.id   AF-A0A8T5RYU5-F1
#
_cell.length_a   1.000
_cell.length_b   1.000
_cell.length_c   1.000
_cell.angle_alpha   90.00
_cell.angle_beta   90.00
_cell.angle_gamma   90.00
#
_symmetry.space_group_name_H-M   'P 1'
#
loop_
_entity.id
_entity.type
_entity.pdbx_description
1 polymer ?
#
loop_
_entity_poly.entity_id
_entity_poly.type
_entity_poly.pdbx_seq_one_letter_code
_entity_poly.pdbx_strand_id
1 'polypeptide(L)'
;MPLNIDLTVLNQLSQGMLVNQIQNIFDKFLFDLIDYLELEPSYKKIQITLSEISVKEPKPYILDSYVKKTVQDDSLLIELSKNYKFLPFILLREAYYCFIPKEIEDSEIIKICINQILENDLIKLDYHNEWKQLIRNTLVDRDFLLSQFDRLQNFFNIEATEPFDNPVQFFFKDIRENATLIGNRNVEYFYDILFERYSYKTSKSLFSEEIVEVLRIIMILFYEYKRYLSLTDYQTLLKEHLKNKKIKTNLSLKKFIENLQWINKCTSIAPSYNRDYNTLNILPINCSLMFNPLIEKHKIKKILTNFPFYSSPKISENGFITEVSMIFHLPKIYLNDFVKFIQKIESNGFIVNKQIYVMINNTNFLNLNYFLQFASTKGIIDPNIRTYKEKYELEHCIEYPIVSKLKKFSMFEVILLDRIRNVSVTGLTFDKRIETLNAIKDDVRNQKRRQENIIIDFKNMINKVVNYRNEFLRFLTNNQDQGFYYIFDRLNSIIIYLDLIERVFRNNSLIKNEYQLKQCLKDNYSVKNIEENIIINDKNLQEWIFQDLIPIYFKSRTLYKEEIEKLKLYYSVLDSCYNLKIINPKSIMNLVKNPELVKEVHETKEKNLKFIFKSEKLSKITNQKIESTLEELLKSNPPIIKPMLVNTIFTSTFAKYYPILILKYSPETLKKLAKLRTYFPRLIMSDIEDLITEEKLIFVLIYIVNIKEKGQFLSILHMYFKDELVSYRRYYWRGIERISKLLEFKDFYDFENHQFFYTRDLFDQLFIFTKQILGNKIFTSYNKNIPLFESKIFWSTSLNMDALVKLIKLRLSFQNINFKLSILNDFMSFRGNLKSYLLTQVKFLSIKSAEFFNQYVKSIKFLPAFRKFGMAQYHLYFRPHDNVDLKLILTNSFQKVEYRASIEENQAIYIKYLFPYKKPNKTYLNWLIKSKKAVKESCLFYKKKVFTVIHFDHSLSSNGWNYSSNRFKIHVQNVLFNPNYRQENPNLREFNLEEYPEDIIFGPSSLEFNMLSQVYNWQAYDIKSYLGSKKHSIIDNITKLIEKNLIFPYISLKNLDFQDKISLILPNIKVELNKKIIEIFSFFNFCRIYEIEGELFIYGLEEIETFENGFLIEIWFPKCEMDEYLDVFDLLTQYLGIKYYLILSDLVNGKTLLKSIFGNANFLKTYNPLINFKWNGKDKIWMNHKLFNEKFESIYPDLFFGFKKDNNNKDQKSLQKSFEKPETP
;
A
#
# COMPACT_ATOMS: atom_id res chain seq x y z
N MET A 1 18.68 23.69 23.92
CA MET A 1 18.57 23.98 25.36
C MET A 1 17.10 23.96 25.76
N PRO A 2 16.69 23.54 26.98
CA PRO A 2 15.31 23.70 27.45
C PRO A 2 14.98 25.18 27.67
N LEU A 3 13.72 25.58 27.50
CA LEU A 3 13.26 26.93 27.82
C LEU A 3 13.44 27.18 29.33
N ASN A 4 14.21 28.20 29.70
CA ASN A 4 14.53 28.49 31.10
C ASN A 4 13.52 29.49 31.68
N ILE A 5 12.39 28.97 32.18
CA ILE A 5 11.33 29.80 32.76
C ILE A 5 11.57 30.00 34.26
N ASP A 6 11.56 31.26 34.70
CA ASP A 6 11.62 31.63 36.11
C ASP A 6 10.29 31.32 36.84
N LEU A 7 10.21 30.14 37.47
CA LEU A 7 9.02 29.66 38.17
C LEU A 7 8.62 30.54 39.36
N THR A 8 9.57 31.25 39.97
CA THR A 8 9.31 32.18 41.08
C THR A 8 8.49 33.38 40.62
N VAL A 9 8.82 33.94 39.44
CA VAL A 9 8.05 35.02 38.82
C VAL A 9 6.64 34.56 38.43
N LEU A 10 6.50 33.34 37.89
CA LEU A 10 5.20 32.78 37.53
C LEU A 10 4.29 32.50 38.73
N ASN A 11 4.84 32.00 39.82
CA ASN A 11 4.08 31.79 41.06
C ASN A 11 3.61 33.13 41.66
N GLN A 12 4.46 34.15 41.64
CA GLN A 12 4.08 35.50 42.09
C GLN A 12 2.99 36.14 41.22
N LEU A 13 2.98 35.88 39.90
CA LEU A 13 1.88 36.29 39.00
C LEU A 13 0.56 35.59 39.34
N SER A 14 0.61 34.29 39.67
CA SER A 14 -0.60 33.54 40.06
C SER A 14 -1.24 34.05 41.36
N GLN A 15 -0.43 34.70 42.20
CA GLN A 15 -0.83 35.34 43.46
C GLN A 15 -1.17 36.83 43.29
N GLY A 16 -1.11 37.38 42.07
CA GLY A 16 -1.40 38.78 41.78
C GLY A 16 -0.31 39.78 42.16
N MET A 17 0.88 39.34 42.57
CA MET A 17 1.95 40.19 43.13
C MET A 17 2.83 40.93 42.10
N LEU A 18 2.63 40.72 40.78
CA LEU A 18 3.46 41.31 39.70
C LEU A 18 2.66 41.87 38.51
N VAL A 19 1.37 42.09 38.71
CA VAL A 19 0.38 42.45 37.68
C VAL A 19 0.73 43.77 36.96
N ASN A 20 1.34 44.72 37.68
CA ASN A 20 1.76 46.01 37.13
C ASN A 20 3.04 45.93 36.27
N GLN A 21 3.71 44.77 36.22
CA GLN A 21 4.93 44.54 35.44
C GLN A 21 4.69 43.59 34.25
N ILE A 22 3.41 43.36 33.88
CA ILE A 22 3.04 42.31 32.92
C ILE A 22 3.69 42.48 31.55
N GLN A 23 3.85 43.72 31.06
CA GLN A 23 4.57 44.00 29.81
C GLN A 23 6.04 43.56 29.91
N ASN A 24 6.76 43.96 30.97
CA ASN A 24 8.17 43.61 31.15
C ASN A 24 8.39 42.09 31.24
N ILE A 25 7.46 41.38 31.89
CA ILE A 25 7.51 39.92 32.00
C ILE A 25 7.23 39.28 30.65
N PHE A 26 6.26 39.79 29.91
CA PHE A 26 5.93 39.30 28.56
C PHE A 26 7.08 39.53 27.58
N ASP A 27 7.73 40.70 27.63
CA ASP A 27 8.90 41.02 26.81
C ASP A 27 10.08 40.08 27.14
N LYS A 28 10.26 39.72 28.42
CA LYS A 28 11.24 38.71 28.83
C LYS A 28 10.91 37.33 28.24
N PHE A 29 9.65 36.90 28.26
CA PHE A 29 9.24 35.64 27.61
C PHE A 29 9.43 35.68 26.10
N LEU A 30 9.11 36.78 25.44
CA LEU A 30 9.37 36.93 24.01
C LEU A 30 10.88 36.81 23.71
N PHE A 31 11.73 37.46 24.51
CA PHE A 31 13.17 37.36 24.35
C PHE A 31 13.69 35.93 24.55
N ASP A 32 13.29 35.27 25.64
CA ASP A 32 13.67 33.88 25.93
C ASP A 32 13.17 32.92 24.83
N LEU A 33 11.98 33.20 24.25
CA LEU A 33 11.43 32.42 23.15
C LEU A 33 12.10 32.69 21.80
N ILE A 34 12.58 33.91 21.53
CA ILE A 34 13.38 34.21 20.32
C ILE A 34 14.64 33.36 20.32
N ASP A 35 15.37 33.37 21.44
CA ASP A 35 16.60 32.58 21.61
C ASP A 35 16.31 31.08 21.59
N TYR A 36 15.24 30.64 22.26
CA TYR A 36 14.87 29.24 22.31
C TYR A 36 14.39 28.70 20.96
N LEU A 37 13.55 29.43 20.23
CA LEU A 37 12.96 28.96 18.97
C LEU A 37 13.84 29.26 17.74
N GLU A 38 14.82 30.16 17.88
CA GLU A 38 15.64 30.70 16.78
C GLU A 38 14.77 31.31 15.67
N LEU A 39 13.74 32.07 16.07
CA LEU A 39 12.75 32.68 15.17
C LEU A 39 12.38 34.08 15.67
N GLU A 40 12.09 34.98 14.73
CA GLU A 40 11.55 36.30 15.03
C GLU A 40 10.01 36.25 15.22
N PRO A 41 9.40 37.10 16.06
CA PRO A 41 7.94 37.18 16.15
C PRO A 41 7.27 37.54 14.79
N SER A 42 6.01 37.13 14.60
CA SER A 42 5.21 37.45 13.40
C SER A 42 4.73 38.90 13.35
N TYR A 43 4.77 39.59 14.50
CA TYR A 43 4.35 40.98 14.68
C TYR A 43 5.55 41.83 15.13
N LYS A 44 5.70 43.03 14.59
CA LYS A 44 6.86 43.90 14.87
C LYS A 44 6.76 44.65 16.19
N LYS A 45 5.53 44.92 16.64
CA LYS A 45 5.25 45.59 17.91
C LYS A 45 4.17 44.81 18.63
N ILE A 46 4.43 44.41 19.88
CA ILE A 46 3.49 43.65 20.68
C ILE A 46 3.29 44.38 22.00
N GLN A 47 2.05 44.74 22.31
CA GLN A 47 1.66 45.37 23.57
C GLN A 47 0.69 44.47 24.31
N ILE A 48 0.87 44.35 25.62
CA ILE A 48 0.02 43.56 26.49
C ILE A 48 -0.53 44.40 27.65
N THR A 49 -1.83 44.31 27.86
CA THR A 49 -2.53 45.04 28.91
C THR A 49 -3.50 44.13 29.65
N LEU A 50 -3.89 44.53 30.86
CA LEU A 50 -4.90 43.87 31.64
C LEU A 50 -6.18 44.68 31.62
N SER A 51 -7.30 44.04 31.32
CA SER A 51 -8.59 44.70 31.27
C SER A 51 -9.66 43.91 32.02
N GLU A 52 -10.70 44.62 32.46
CA GLU A 52 -11.90 44.03 33.06
C GLU A 52 -12.80 43.49 31.95
N ILE A 53 -12.31 42.46 31.25
CA ILE A 53 -13.10 41.76 30.25
C ILE A 53 -14.22 41.04 30.99
N SER A 54 -15.45 41.55 30.89
CA SER A 54 -16.64 40.80 31.30
C SER A 54 -16.77 39.60 30.36
N VAL A 55 -16.45 38.40 30.81
CA VAL A 55 -16.74 37.17 30.06
C VAL A 55 -18.24 36.94 30.11
N LYS A 56 -19.00 37.65 29.27
CA LYS A 56 -20.39 37.34 29.01
C LYS A 56 -20.40 36.15 28.06
N GLU A 57 -20.76 35.01 28.62
CA GLU A 57 -20.89 33.67 28.01
C GLU A 57 -19.56 32.93 27.74
N PRO A 58 -19.49 31.62 28.07
CA PRO A 58 -18.38 30.79 27.65
C PRO A 58 -18.42 30.72 26.13
N LYS A 59 -17.43 31.29 25.45
CA LYS A 59 -17.13 30.88 24.07
C LYS A 59 -17.04 29.35 24.07
N PRO A 60 -17.49 28.66 23.01
CA PRO A 60 -17.43 27.19 22.95
C PRO A 60 -15.99 26.61 23.00
N TYR A 61 -14.95 27.45 23.09
CA TYR A 61 -13.54 27.07 23.11
C TYR A 61 -12.75 27.76 24.23
N ILE A 62 -12.29 26.96 25.21
CA ILE A 62 -11.42 27.40 26.32
C ILE A 62 -10.05 27.92 25.82
N LEU A 63 -9.59 27.48 24.64
CA LEU A 63 -8.27 27.78 24.07
C LEU A 63 -8.07 29.26 23.68
N ASP A 64 -9.16 30.00 23.48
CA ASP A 64 -9.17 31.44 23.17
C ASP A 64 -9.87 32.27 24.26
N SER A 65 -10.15 31.66 25.41
CA SER A 65 -10.81 32.33 26.52
C SER A 65 -9.84 33.26 27.26
N TYR A 66 -10.41 34.28 27.94
CA TYR A 66 -9.70 35.26 28.78
C TYR A 66 -8.79 36.25 28.04
N VAL A 67 -8.86 36.34 26.71
CA VAL A 67 -8.02 37.23 25.89
C VAL A 67 -8.84 37.92 24.80
N LYS A 68 -8.53 39.20 24.55
CA LYS A 68 -8.99 39.96 23.38
C LYS A 68 -7.79 40.50 22.62
N LYS A 69 -7.72 40.22 21.32
CA LYS A 69 -6.63 40.65 20.44
C LYS A 69 -7.14 41.71 19.46
N THR A 70 -6.35 42.75 19.23
CA THR A 70 -6.59 43.74 18.17
C THR A 70 -5.31 43.98 17.40
N VAL A 71 -5.39 43.91 16.07
CA VAL A 71 -4.23 44.08 15.16
C VAL A 71 -4.42 45.36 14.36
N GLN A 72 -3.42 46.25 14.37
CA GLN A 72 -3.39 47.46 13.57
C GLN A 72 -1.95 47.73 13.09
N ASP A 73 -1.76 47.91 11.77
CA ASP A 73 -0.46 48.25 11.15
C ASP A 73 0.73 47.44 11.67
N ASP A 74 0.60 46.09 11.66
CA ASP A 74 1.64 45.14 12.11
C ASP A 74 1.95 45.19 13.62
N SER A 75 1.12 45.90 14.39
CA SER A 75 1.15 45.97 15.86
C SER A 75 0.02 45.13 16.46
N LEU A 76 0.36 44.24 17.38
CA LEU A 76 -0.57 43.36 18.09
C LEU A 76 -0.79 43.91 19.52
N LEU A 77 -2.03 44.25 19.85
CA LEU A 77 -2.45 44.55 21.22
C LEU A 77 -3.20 43.33 21.79
N ILE A 78 -2.72 42.83 22.92
CA ILE A 78 -3.26 41.68 23.66
C ILE A 78 -3.83 42.18 24.98
N GLU A 79 -5.15 42.12 25.13
CA GLU A 79 -5.85 42.46 26.37
C GLU A 79 -6.18 41.16 27.12
N LEU A 80 -5.60 40.97 28.31
CA LEU A 80 -5.84 39.81 29.16
C LEU A 80 -6.90 40.10 30.22
N SER A 81 -7.78 39.14 30.48
CA SER A 81 -8.72 39.18 31.62
C SER A 81 -7.96 39.00 32.94
N LYS A 82 -8.40 39.70 34.00
CA LYS A 82 -7.88 39.59 35.37
C LYS A 82 -8.27 38.25 36.06
N ASN A 83 -7.96 37.11 35.43
CA ASN A 83 -8.10 35.79 36.07
C ASN A 83 -6.75 35.31 36.61
N TYR A 84 -6.46 35.68 37.86
CA TYR A 84 -5.14 35.53 38.48
C TYR A 84 -4.65 34.07 38.53
N LYS A 85 -5.55 33.09 38.68
CA LYS A 85 -5.18 31.67 38.86
C LYS A 85 -4.45 31.06 37.65
N PHE A 86 -4.90 31.36 36.43
CA PHE A 86 -4.35 30.79 35.19
C PHE A 86 -3.56 31.80 34.36
N LEU A 87 -3.31 33.00 34.91
CA LEU A 87 -2.57 34.06 34.23
C LEU A 87 -1.18 33.61 33.72
N PRO A 88 -0.38 32.80 34.44
CA PRO A 88 0.87 32.23 33.92
C PRO A 88 0.70 31.43 32.61
N PHE A 89 -0.31 30.56 32.55
CA PHE A 89 -0.59 29.74 31.37
C PHE A 89 -1.05 30.60 30.20
N ILE A 90 -1.94 31.56 30.46
CA ILE A 90 -2.44 32.48 29.43
C ILE A 90 -1.32 33.36 28.89
N LEU A 91 -0.47 33.91 29.77
CA LEU A 91 0.63 34.81 29.39
C LEU A 91 1.64 34.11 28.48
N LEU A 92 2.08 32.90 28.84
CA LEU A 92 3.01 32.12 28.02
C LEU A 92 2.35 31.61 26.72
N ARG A 93 1.06 31.26 26.75
CA ARG A 93 0.28 30.91 25.55
C ARG A 93 0.31 32.03 24.52
N GLU A 94 0.01 33.24 24.95
CA GLU A 94 -0.01 34.41 24.06
C GLU A 94 1.40 34.76 23.56
N ALA A 95 2.44 34.54 24.37
CA ALA A 95 3.82 34.71 23.92
C ALA A 95 4.18 33.72 22.79
N TYR A 96 3.81 32.44 22.92
CA TYR A 96 3.97 31.46 21.85
C TYR A 96 3.17 31.80 20.59
N TYR A 97 1.94 32.31 20.74
CA TYR A 97 1.11 32.74 19.60
C TYR A 97 1.77 33.85 18.77
N CYS A 98 2.65 34.65 19.35
CA CYS A 98 3.39 35.67 18.61
C CYS A 98 4.34 35.09 17.56
N PHE A 99 4.67 33.80 17.60
CA PHE A 99 5.54 33.13 16.61
C PHE A 99 4.76 32.36 15.53
N ILE A 100 3.42 32.39 15.58
CA ILE A 100 2.56 31.71 14.61
C ILE A 100 2.35 32.63 13.39
N PRO A 101 2.46 32.11 12.16
CA PRO A 101 2.11 32.86 10.94
C PRO A 101 0.65 33.29 10.91
N LYS A 102 0.37 34.51 10.44
CA LYS A 102 -0.96 35.11 10.43
C LYS A 102 -2.00 34.27 9.68
N GLU A 103 -1.57 33.54 8.66
CA GLU A 103 -2.42 32.69 7.82
C GLU A 103 -3.03 31.50 8.58
N ILE A 104 -2.47 31.13 9.73
CA ILE A 104 -2.87 29.94 10.50
C ILE A 104 -3.10 30.22 11.99
N GLU A 105 -3.14 31.49 12.40
CA GLU A 105 -3.32 31.90 13.80
C GLU A 105 -4.63 31.35 14.41
N ASP A 106 -5.69 31.23 13.61
CA ASP A 106 -6.99 30.74 14.04
C ASP A 106 -7.12 29.20 14.05
N SER A 107 -6.07 28.46 13.65
CA SER A 107 -6.13 27.00 13.53
C SER A 107 -6.27 26.28 14.88
N GLU A 108 -7.38 25.56 15.07
CA GLU A 108 -7.69 24.79 16.30
C GLU A 108 -6.56 23.81 16.68
N ILE A 109 -5.97 23.12 15.69
CA ILE A 109 -4.90 22.15 15.89
C ILE A 109 -3.65 22.81 16.45
N ILE A 110 -3.29 23.96 15.90
CA ILE A 110 -2.09 24.69 16.31
C ILE A 110 -2.28 25.13 17.76
N LYS A 111 -3.47 25.63 18.11
CA LYS A 111 -3.83 25.96 19.49
C LYS A 111 -3.73 24.75 20.44
N ILE A 112 -4.15 23.56 20.00
CA ILE A 112 -3.97 22.30 20.76
C ILE A 112 -2.48 21.98 20.96
N CYS A 113 -1.64 22.09 19.92
CA CYS A 113 -0.20 21.88 20.02
C CYS A 113 0.45 22.85 21.01
N ILE A 114 0.12 24.14 20.94
CA ILE A 114 0.61 25.15 21.88
C ILE A 114 0.23 24.77 23.31
N ASN A 115 -1.01 24.36 23.54
CA ASN A 115 -1.42 23.91 24.87
C ASN A 115 -0.63 22.70 25.38
N GLN A 116 -0.25 21.76 24.51
CA GLN A 116 0.63 20.65 24.91
C GLN A 116 2.04 21.09 25.27
N ILE A 117 2.58 22.06 24.54
CA ILE A 117 3.87 22.67 24.84
C ILE A 117 3.81 23.34 26.22
N LEU A 118 2.76 24.11 26.49
CA LEU A 118 2.51 24.77 27.78
C LEU A 118 2.39 23.77 28.94
N GLU A 119 1.66 22.66 28.77
CA GLU A 119 1.56 21.62 29.80
C GLU A 119 2.94 21.06 30.18
N ASN A 120 3.82 20.86 29.20
CA ASN A 120 5.17 20.37 29.45
C ASN A 120 6.07 21.45 30.11
N ASP A 121 6.05 22.69 29.61
CA ASP A 121 6.91 23.77 30.11
C ASP A 121 6.52 24.24 31.53
N LEU A 122 5.23 24.14 31.88
CA LEU A 122 4.68 24.59 33.16
C LEU A 122 4.30 23.45 34.12
N ILE A 123 4.83 22.24 33.90
CA ILE A 123 4.51 21.03 34.69
C ILE A 123 4.77 21.18 36.20
N LYS A 124 5.65 22.10 36.60
CA LYS A 124 6.05 22.36 37.99
C LYS A 124 5.17 23.40 38.72
N LEU A 125 4.16 23.98 38.08
CA LEU A 125 3.23 24.92 38.73
C LEU A 125 2.14 24.18 39.50
N ASP A 126 1.75 24.72 40.67
CA ASP A 126 0.77 24.10 41.58
C ASP A 126 -0.59 23.84 40.90
N TYR A 127 -1.00 24.72 39.98
CA TYR A 127 -2.29 24.64 39.28
C TYR A 127 -2.24 23.86 37.95
N HIS A 128 -1.13 23.21 37.61
CA HIS A 128 -0.96 22.45 36.36
C HIS A 128 -2.05 21.39 36.17
N ASN A 129 -2.35 20.60 37.21
CA ASN A 129 -3.35 19.53 37.11
C ASN A 129 -4.77 20.08 36.87
N GLU A 130 -5.09 21.25 37.41
CA GLU A 130 -6.38 21.90 37.21
C GLU A 130 -6.51 22.46 35.80
N TRP A 131 -5.46 23.10 35.27
CA TRP A 131 -5.42 23.52 33.86
C TRP A 131 -5.58 22.34 32.91
N LYS A 132 -4.82 21.25 33.16
CA LYS A 132 -4.89 20.03 32.37
C LYS A 132 -6.29 19.41 32.37
N GLN A 133 -6.96 19.34 33.53
CA GLN A 133 -8.33 18.85 33.62
C GLN A 133 -9.31 19.77 32.89
N LEU A 134 -9.17 21.10 33.03
CA LEU A 134 -10.02 22.08 32.37
C LEU A 134 -9.98 21.94 30.84
N ILE A 135 -8.78 21.82 30.26
CA ILE A 135 -8.58 21.61 28.82
C ILE A 135 -9.08 20.23 28.37
N ARG A 136 -8.75 19.16 29.12
CA ARG A 136 -9.20 17.80 28.78
C ARG A 136 -10.72 17.70 28.76
N ASN A 137 -11.40 18.27 29.77
CA ASN A 137 -12.86 18.26 29.89
C ASN A 137 -13.57 19.00 28.76
N THR A 138 -12.92 19.98 28.12
CA THR A 138 -13.45 20.70 26.95
C THR A 138 -13.19 19.98 25.62
N LEU A 139 -12.29 19.00 25.59
CA LEU A 139 -11.95 18.21 24.40
C LEU A 139 -12.66 16.83 24.35
N VAL A 140 -13.44 16.45 25.38
CA VAL A 140 -13.98 15.09 25.63
C VAL A 140 -14.90 14.55 24.52
N ASP A 141 -15.61 15.41 23.76
CA ASP A 141 -16.54 14.95 22.72
C ASP A 141 -15.84 14.48 21.41
N ARG A 142 -14.52 14.38 21.39
CA ARG A 142 -13.75 13.95 20.21
C ARG A 142 -12.75 12.83 20.57
N ASP A 143 -13.22 11.59 20.69
CA ASP A 143 -12.42 10.39 20.98
C ASP A 143 -11.10 10.28 20.18
N PHE A 144 -11.12 10.72 18.92
CA PHE A 144 -9.92 10.78 18.06
C PHE A 144 -8.83 11.70 18.64
N LEU A 145 -9.21 12.89 19.15
CA LEU A 145 -8.26 13.85 19.69
C LEU A 145 -7.61 13.35 20.98
N LEU A 146 -8.32 12.65 21.86
CA LEU A 146 -7.75 12.07 23.08
C LEU A 146 -6.59 11.11 22.76
N SER A 147 -6.75 10.25 21.74
CA SER A 147 -5.68 9.33 21.31
C SER A 147 -4.45 10.05 20.72
N GLN A 148 -4.67 11.19 20.04
CA GLN A 148 -3.59 12.00 19.47
C GLN A 148 -2.93 12.91 20.51
N PHE A 149 -3.67 13.30 21.55
CA PHE A 149 -3.22 14.17 22.64
C PHE A 149 -2.07 13.52 23.41
N ASP A 150 -2.21 12.27 23.84
CA ASP A 150 -1.15 11.54 24.53
C ASP A 150 0.09 11.33 23.63
N ARG A 151 -0.13 11.14 22.32
CA ARG A 151 0.95 11.01 21.33
C ARG A 151 1.73 12.33 21.15
N LEU A 152 1.04 13.47 21.11
CA LEU A 152 1.66 14.80 21.05
C LEU A 152 2.43 15.13 22.32
N GLN A 153 1.86 14.80 23.49
CA GLN A 153 2.53 15.00 24.76
C GLN A 153 3.87 14.25 24.80
N ASN A 154 3.88 12.98 24.37
CA ASN A 154 5.09 12.18 24.25
C ASN A 154 6.07 12.75 23.22
N PHE A 155 5.57 13.28 22.10
CA PHE A 155 6.40 13.87 21.05
C PHE A 155 7.15 15.12 21.54
N PHE A 156 6.46 16.07 22.18
CA PHE A 156 7.10 17.30 22.65
C PHE A 156 8.06 17.10 23.83
N ASN A 157 8.00 15.95 24.51
CA ASN A 157 8.92 15.56 25.58
C ASN A 157 10.24 14.94 25.09
N ILE A 158 10.45 14.79 23.77
CA ILE A 158 11.71 14.24 23.24
C ILE A 158 12.84 15.26 23.45
N GLU A 159 13.89 14.86 24.17
CA GLU A 159 15.08 15.69 24.42
C GLU A 159 15.83 16.00 23.11
N ALA A 160 16.34 17.22 22.98
CA ALA A 160 17.16 17.63 21.85
C ALA A 160 18.48 16.84 21.80
N THR A 161 18.88 16.39 20.62
CA THR A 161 20.25 15.91 20.37
C THR A 161 20.86 16.78 19.27
N GLU A 162 21.93 17.52 19.59
CA GLU A 162 22.67 18.27 18.57
C GLU A 162 23.10 17.33 17.43
N PRO A 163 23.00 17.76 16.16
CA PRO A 163 22.74 19.12 15.67
C PRO A 163 21.25 19.43 15.37
N PHE A 164 20.28 18.68 15.92
CA PHE A 164 18.88 18.83 15.53
C PHE A 164 18.06 19.63 16.55
N ASP A 165 17.16 20.45 16.00
CA ASP A 165 16.09 21.10 16.74
C ASP A 165 15.31 20.09 17.60
N ASN A 166 14.96 20.49 18.81
CA ASN A 166 13.98 19.75 19.59
C ASN A 166 12.59 19.80 18.91
N PRO A 167 11.63 18.95 19.31
CA PRO A 167 10.31 18.90 18.69
C PRO A 167 9.55 20.23 18.70
N VAL A 168 9.73 21.06 19.72
CA VAL A 168 9.10 22.39 19.86
C VAL A 168 9.69 23.37 18.85
N GLN A 169 11.02 23.51 18.83
CA GLN A 169 11.77 24.31 17.85
C GLN A 169 11.42 23.89 16.42
N PHE A 170 11.41 22.58 16.16
CA PHE A 170 11.03 22.03 14.87
C PHE A 170 9.59 22.39 14.49
N PHE A 171 8.63 22.27 15.42
CA PHE A 171 7.23 22.61 15.17
C PHE A 171 7.08 24.06 14.70
N PHE A 172 7.68 25.03 15.41
CA PHE A 172 7.57 26.44 15.03
C PHE A 172 8.25 26.75 13.68
N LYS A 173 9.43 26.16 13.42
CA LYS A 173 10.11 26.30 12.12
C LYS A 173 9.27 25.67 10.99
N ASP A 174 8.71 24.48 11.19
CA ASP A 174 7.92 23.76 10.19
C ASP A 174 6.62 24.49 9.84
N ILE A 175 5.87 25.01 10.83
CA ILE A 175 4.64 25.76 10.53
C ILE A 175 4.93 27.06 9.79
N ARG A 176 6.08 27.70 10.05
CA ARG A 176 6.45 28.95 9.37
C ARG A 176 6.82 28.73 7.91
N GLU A 177 7.54 27.66 7.61
CA GLU A 177 7.86 27.26 6.23
C GLU A 177 6.62 26.78 5.45
N ASN A 178 5.56 26.34 6.14
CA ASN A 178 4.41 25.66 5.54
C ASN A 178 3.05 26.33 5.78
N ALA A 179 3.02 27.58 6.27
CA ALA A 179 1.79 28.26 6.71
C ALA A 179 0.66 28.20 5.67
N THR A 180 0.96 28.53 4.42
CA THR A 180 0.00 28.51 3.29
C THR A 180 -0.54 27.11 2.97
N LEU A 181 0.25 26.07 3.21
CA LEU A 181 -0.18 24.68 3.01
C LEU A 181 -1.05 24.17 4.15
N ILE A 182 -0.84 24.69 5.37
CA ILE A 182 -1.60 24.32 6.56
C ILE A 182 -2.97 25.02 6.56
N GLY A 183 -3.02 26.31 6.21
CA GLY A 183 -4.27 27.09 6.20
C GLY A 183 -5.31 26.65 5.15
N ASN A 184 -4.87 26.04 4.04
CA ASN A 184 -5.75 25.60 2.94
C ASN A 184 -6.22 24.13 3.03
N ARG A 185 -5.94 23.41 4.13
CA ARG A 185 -6.17 21.96 4.22
C ARG A 185 -7.17 21.57 5.30
N ASN A 186 -7.86 20.45 5.04
CA ASN A 186 -8.63 19.75 6.07
C ASN A 186 -7.72 19.27 7.21
N VAL A 187 -8.16 19.59 8.41
CA VAL A 187 -7.52 19.57 9.73
C VAL A 187 -7.10 18.15 10.19
N GLU A 188 -7.64 17.08 9.63
CA GLU A 188 -7.59 15.73 10.20
C GLU A 188 -6.21 15.04 10.30
N TYR A 189 -5.15 15.57 9.67
CA TYR A 189 -3.87 14.83 9.53
C TYR A 189 -2.60 15.63 9.84
N PHE A 190 -2.73 16.79 10.48
CA PHE A 190 -1.57 17.64 10.76
C PHE A 190 -0.50 16.92 11.61
N TYR A 191 -0.92 16.20 12.65
CA TYR A 191 -0.01 15.54 13.59
C TYR A 191 0.86 14.47 12.93
N ASP A 192 0.29 13.62 12.07
CA ASP A 192 1.05 12.58 11.35
C ASP A 192 2.12 13.18 10.44
N ILE A 193 1.79 14.28 9.76
CA ILE A 193 2.76 15.00 8.90
C ILE A 193 3.89 15.58 9.75
N LEU A 194 3.55 16.23 10.87
CA LEU A 194 4.52 16.82 11.78
C LEU A 194 5.50 15.76 12.30
N PHE A 195 4.98 14.61 12.75
CA PHE A 195 5.80 13.50 13.25
C PHE A 195 6.68 12.90 12.15
N GLU A 196 6.14 12.65 10.95
CA GLU A 196 6.91 12.10 9.83
C GLU A 196 8.07 13.02 9.43
N ARG A 197 7.82 14.33 9.33
CA ARG A 197 8.86 15.31 8.97
C ARG A 197 9.93 15.43 10.04
N TYR A 198 9.55 15.40 11.32
CA TYR A 198 10.51 15.40 12.42
C TYR A 198 11.38 14.13 12.40
N SER A 199 10.76 12.96 12.24
CA SER A 199 11.47 11.68 12.11
C SER A 199 12.41 11.67 10.90
N TYR A 200 12.00 12.24 9.75
CA TYR A 200 12.87 12.35 8.59
C TYR A 200 14.06 13.28 8.84
N LYS A 201 13.84 14.46 9.44
CA LYS A 201 14.90 15.42 9.75
C LYS A 201 15.94 14.82 10.70
N THR A 202 15.48 14.17 11.77
CA THR A 202 16.34 13.49 12.75
C THR A 202 16.99 12.22 12.21
N SER A 203 16.36 11.50 11.27
CA SER A 203 16.95 10.32 10.63
C SER A 203 18.18 10.63 9.77
N LYS A 204 18.44 11.91 9.42
CA LYS A 204 19.63 12.28 8.62
C LYS A 204 20.96 11.94 9.32
N SER A 205 20.99 11.79 10.65
CA SER A 205 22.17 11.32 11.39
C SER A 205 22.42 9.82 11.28
N LEU A 206 21.42 9.00 10.93
CA LEU A 206 21.63 7.58 10.59
C LEU A 206 22.59 7.42 9.41
N PHE A 207 22.84 8.50 8.65
CA PHE A 207 23.70 8.48 7.49
C PHE A 207 25.17 8.85 7.72
N SER A 208 25.58 9.03 8.98
CA SER A 208 26.99 9.26 9.30
C SER A 208 27.78 7.95 9.26
N GLU A 209 29.06 8.04 8.85
CA GLU A 209 29.94 6.88 8.88
C GLU A 209 30.12 6.32 10.31
N GLU A 210 30.07 7.19 11.32
CA GLU A 210 30.22 6.81 12.72
C GLU A 210 29.07 5.92 13.20
N ILE A 211 27.81 6.28 12.89
CA ILE A 211 26.63 5.48 13.23
C ILE A 211 26.66 4.12 12.52
N VAL A 212 27.02 4.10 11.23
CA VAL A 212 27.15 2.84 10.46
C VAL A 212 28.23 1.93 11.05
N GLU A 213 29.36 2.50 11.47
CA GLU A 213 30.43 1.75 12.14
C GLU A 213 30.00 1.23 13.52
N VAL A 214 29.23 2.01 14.29
CA VAL A 214 28.63 1.57 15.56
C VAL A 214 27.70 0.38 15.33
N LEU A 215 26.82 0.44 14.33
CA LEU A 215 25.92 -0.68 13.98
C LEU A 215 26.69 -1.95 13.64
N ARG A 216 27.77 -1.84 12.85
CA ARG A 216 28.67 -2.97 12.54
C ARG A 216 29.28 -3.57 13.81
N ILE A 217 29.78 -2.72 14.72
CA ILE A 217 30.41 -3.16 15.98
C ILE A 217 29.39 -3.88 16.88
N ILE A 218 28.19 -3.31 17.07
CA ILE A 218 27.13 -3.95 17.87
C ILE A 218 26.77 -5.31 17.27
N MET A 219 26.67 -5.42 15.93
CA MET A 219 26.39 -6.70 15.27
C MET A 219 27.45 -7.74 15.57
N ILE A 220 28.74 -7.42 15.45
CA ILE A 220 29.83 -8.36 15.78
C ILE A 220 29.72 -8.83 17.22
N LEU A 221 29.60 -7.89 18.16
CA LEU A 221 29.53 -8.20 19.59
C LEU A 221 28.28 -9.04 19.92
N PHE A 222 27.11 -8.64 19.44
CA PHE A 222 25.87 -9.35 19.75
C PHE A 222 25.83 -10.77 19.18
N TYR A 223 26.37 -11.01 17.98
CA TYR A 223 26.40 -12.36 17.41
C TYR A 223 27.48 -13.26 18.01
N GLU A 224 28.57 -12.69 18.55
CA GLU A 224 29.58 -13.45 19.31
C GLU A 224 29.03 -13.88 20.68
N TYR A 225 28.44 -12.95 21.43
CA TYR A 225 27.96 -13.21 22.80
C TYR A 225 26.56 -13.80 22.87
N LYS A 226 25.74 -13.59 21.83
CA LYS A 226 24.36 -14.12 21.66
C LYS A 226 23.40 -13.77 22.79
N ARG A 227 23.70 -12.73 23.57
CA ARG A 227 22.90 -12.26 24.70
C ARG A 227 22.64 -10.79 24.56
N TYR A 228 21.45 -10.39 24.98
CA TYR A 228 21.09 -8.99 25.09
C TYR A 228 21.82 -8.39 26.31
N LEU A 229 22.48 -7.25 26.12
CA LEU A 229 23.45 -6.65 27.04
C LEU A 229 23.12 -5.18 27.28
N SER A 230 23.54 -4.65 28.43
CA SER A 230 23.42 -3.20 28.72
C SER A 230 24.37 -2.37 27.87
N LEU A 231 24.13 -1.06 27.80
CA LEU A 231 25.05 -0.13 27.13
C LEU A 231 26.47 -0.18 27.72
N THR A 232 26.60 -0.32 29.03
CA THR A 232 27.88 -0.42 29.74
C THR A 232 28.62 -1.73 29.45
N ASP A 233 27.89 -2.82 29.23
CA ASP A 233 28.49 -4.10 28.85
C ASP A 233 29.11 -4.01 27.46
N TYR A 234 28.39 -3.42 26.49
CA TYR A 234 28.92 -3.19 25.14
C TYR A 234 30.19 -2.33 25.14
N GLN A 235 30.28 -1.32 26.01
CA GLN A 235 31.49 -0.52 26.18
C GLN A 235 32.68 -1.37 26.64
N THR A 236 32.45 -2.24 27.63
CA THR A 236 33.48 -3.11 28.21
C THR A 236 33.95 -4.13 27.17
N LEU A 237 33.02 -4.74 26.46
CA LEU A 237 33.30 -5.70 25.39
C LEU A 237 34.09 -5.09 24.24
N LEU A 238 33.77 -3.86 23.84
CA LEU A 238 34.53 -3.15 22.80
C LEU A 238 35.98 -2.90 23.23
N LYS A 239 36.22 -2.46 24.48
CA LYS A 239 37.59 -2.28 25.01
C LYS A 239 38.39 -3.58 24.92
N GLU A 240 37.79 -4.70 25.30
CA GLU A 240 38.42 -6.02 25.23
C GLU A 240 38.74 -6.42 23.78
N HIS A 241 37.80 -6.23 22.85
CA HIS A 241 37.97 -6.57 21.44
C HIS A 241 39.02 -5.70 20.75
N LEU A 242 39.13 -4.42 21.12
CA LEU A 242 40.18 -3.51 20.67
C LEU A 242 41.55 -3.97 21.18
N LYS A 243 41.65 -4.34 22.47
CA LYS A 243 42.89 -4.88 23.06
C LYS A 243 43.34 -6.17 22.38
N ASN A 244 42.38 -7.05 22.07
CA ASN A 244 42.62 -8.34 21.42
C ASN A 244 42.70 -8.26 19.88
N LYS A 245 42.65 -7.05 19.29
CA LYS A 245 42.65 -6.80 17.83
C LYS A 245 41.56 -7.56 17.04
N LYS A 246 40.50 -8.02 17.70
CA LYS A 246 39.35 -8.70 17.07
C LYS A 246 38.49 -7.73 16.25
N ILE A 247 38.39 -6.47 16.69
CA ILE A 247 37.69 -5.40 15.96
C ILE A 247 38.70 -4.32 15.59
N LYS A 248 38.77 -3.98 14.29
CA LYS A 248 39.47 -2.81 13.80
C LYS A 248 38.46 -1.70 13.54
N THR A 249 38.63 -0.54 14.18
CA THR A 249 37.79 0.64 13.98
C THR A 249 38.57 1.91 14.26
N ASN A 250 38.21 3.00 13.58
CA ASN A 250 38.75 4.34 13.83
C ASN A 250 37.87 5.12 14.83
N LEU A 251 36.77 4.53 15.28
CA LEU A 251 35.83 5.16 16.20
C LEU A 251 36.42 5.19 17.61
N SER A 252 36.46 6.38 18.22
CA SER A 252 36.88 6.49 19.63
C SER A 252 35.82 5.88 20.55
N LEU A 253 36.22 5.41 21.73
CA LEU A 253 35.28 4.86 22.70
C LEU A 253 34.21 5.87 23.12
N LYS A 254 34.59 7.16 23.25
CA LYS A 254 33.65 8.25 23.55
C LYS A 254 32.58 8.36 22.47
N LYS A 255 32.99 8.44 21.20
CA LYS A 255 32.06 8.52 20.05
C LYS A 255 31.22 7.26 19.90
N PHE A 256 31.74 6.08 20.21
CA PHE A 256 30.96 4.85 20.23
C PHE A 256 29.81 4.94 21.24
N ILE A 257 30.08 5.42 22.46
CA ILE A 257 29.06 5.54 23.51
C ILE A 257 28.00 6.58 23.13
N GLU A 258 28.42 7.76 22.68
CA GLU A 258 27.51 8.85 22.27
C GLU A 258 26.55 8.37 21.17
N ASN A 259 27.09 7.75 20.13
CA ASN A 259 26.31 7.25 19.00
C ASN A 259 25.43 6.04 19.38
N LEU A 260 25.91 5.15 20.25
CA LEU A 260 25.13 4.01 20.75
C LEU A 260 23.94 4.47 21.62
N GLN A 261 24.15 5.47 22.48
CA GLN A 261 23.07 6.11 23.25
C GLN A 261 22.05 6.77 22.33
N TRP A 262 22.53 7.45 21.28
CA TRP A 262 21.68 8.04 20.26
C TRP A 262 20.83 6.97 19.55
N ILE A 263 21.42 5.86 19.11
CA ILE A 263 20.69 4.74 18.48
C ILE A 263 19.59 4.22 19.42
N ASN A 264 19.90 4.04 20.70
CA ASN A 264 18.94 3.57 21.70
C ASN A 264 17.78 4.55 21.96
N LYS A 265 18.06 5.87 21.99
CA LYS A 265 17.06 6.91 22.25
C LYS A 265 16.20 7.24 21.02
N CYS A 266 16.80 7.23 19.82
CA CYS A 266 16.22 7.84 18.63
C CYS A 266 15.81 6.85 17.54
N THR A 267 16.07 5.54 17.70
CA THR A 267 15.81 4.53 16.65
C THR A 267 15.12 3.29 17.19
N SER A 268 14.62 2.45 16.27
CA SER A 268 14.06 1.12 16.55
C SER A 268 15.10 -0.01 16.55
N ILE A 269 16.37 0.30 16.30
CA ILE A 269 17.42 -0.70 16.14
C ILE A 269 17.83 -1.20 17.52
N ALA A 270 17.70 -2.50 17.78
CA ALA A 270 18.08 -3.09 19.06
C ALA A 270 18.40 -4.60 18.92
N PRO A 271 19.27 -5.17 19.79
CA PRO A 271 19.56 -6.59 19.78
C PRO A 271 18.29 -7.36 20.11
N SER A 272 17.90 -8.28 19.24
CA SER A 272 16.68 -9.07 19.38
C SER A 272 16.95 -10.54 19.08
N TYR A 273 15.96 -11.40 19.28
CA TYR A 273 16.04 -12.82 18.94
C TYR A 273 14.98 -13.19 17.90
N ASN A 274 15.21 -14.28 17.19
CA ASN A 274 14.21 -14.92 16.34
C ASN A 274 13.90 -16.31 16.88
N ARG A 275 12.67 -16.77 16.68
CA ARG A 275 12.24 -18.12 17.06
C ARG A 275 12.69 -19.12 16.02
N ASP A 276 13.14 -20.27 16.47
CA ASP A 276 13.32 -21.42 15.62
C ASP A 276 12.00 -22.20 15.54
N TYR A 277 11.23 -21.96 14.47
CA TYR A 277 9.92 -22.57 14.29
C TYR A 277 9.96 -24.10 14.30
N ASN A 278 10.99 -24.71 13.73
CA ASN A 278 11.11 -26.17 13.70
C ASN A 278 11.26 -26.75 15.10
N THR A 279 12.06 -26.14 15.98
CA THR A 279 12.17 -26.57 17.39
C THR A 279 10.87 -26.41 18.16
N LEU A 280 10.06 -25.41 17.79
CA LEU A 280 8.73 -25.19 18.33
C LEU A 280 7.67 -26.13 17.72
N ASN A 281 8.06 -27.10 16.88
CA ASN A 281 7.14 -28.02 16.18
C ASN A 281 6.18 -27.30 15.21
N ILE A 282 6.65 -26.21 14.59
CA ILE A 282 5.96 -25.41 13.56
C ILE A 282 6.79 -25.46 12.26
N LEU A 283 6.12 -25.72 11.14
CA LEU A 283 6.72 -25.65 9.80
C LEU A 283 6.46 -24.28 9.16
N PRO A 284 7.51 -23.53 8.81
CA PRO A 284 7.38 -22.38 7.92
C PRO A 284 7.16 -22.86 6.47
N ILE A 285 5.98 -22.55 5.92
CA ILE A 285 5.59 -22.96 4.56
C ILE A 285 5.31 -21.71 3.72
N ASN A 286 5.97 -21.58 2.56
CA ASN A 286 5.62 -20.61 1.53
C ASN A 286 4.63 -21.25 0.55
N CYS A 287 3.44 -20.68 0.44
CA CYS A 287 2.38 -21.19 -0.43
C CYS A 287 1.95 -20.10 -1.41
N SER A 288 2.01 -20.40 -2.71
CA SER A 288 1.51 -19.50 -3.76
C SER A 288 0.35 -20.17 -4.49
N LEU A 289 -0.80 -19.49 -4.51
CA LEU A 289 -2.04 -19.95 -5.13
C LEU A 289 -2.44 -19.01 -6.26
N MET A 290 -2.79 -19.57 -7.42
CA MET A 290 -3.35 -18.84 -8.54
C MET A 290 -4.83 -19.20 -8.66
N PHE A 291 -5.72 -18.28 -8.30
CA PHE A 291 -7.16 -18.51 -8.31
C PHE A 291 -7.73 -18.48 -9.73
N ASN A 292 -8.85 -19.15 -9.94
CA ASN A 292 -9.54 -19.13 -11.22
C ASN A 292 -10.06 -17.70 -11.53
N PRO A 293 -9.80 -17.13 -12.73
CA PRO A 293 -10.23 -15.76 -13.07
C PRO A 293 -11.75 -15.57 -13.12
N LEU A 294 -12.55 -16.64 -13.13
CA LEU A 294 -14.01 -16.58 -12.99
C LEU A 294 -14.47 -16.23 -11.57
N ILE A 295 -13.58 -16.32 -10.58
CA ILE A 295 -13.89 -15.98 -9.19
C ILE A 295 -13.71 -14.48 -8.99
N GLU A 296 -14.74 -13.84 -8.43
CA GLU A 296 -14.70 -12.43 -8.05
C GLU A 296 -13.65 -12.19 -6.96
N LYS A 297 -12.75 -11.22 -7.16
CA LYS A 297 -11.58 -11.00 -6.30
C LYS A 297 -11.93 -10.75 -4.82
N HIS A 298 -13.04 -10.08 -4.54
CA HIS A 298 -13.48 -9.82 -3.17
C HIS A 298 -13.86 -11.11 -2.42
N LYS A 299 -14.35 -12.15 -3.11
CA LYS A 299 -14.63 -13.46 -2.51
C LYS A 299 -13.34 -14.17 -2.09
N ILE A 300 -12.28 -14.03 -2.89
CA ILE A 300 -10.94 -14.52 -2.55
C ILE A 300 -10.45 -13.85 -1.27
N LYS A 301 -10.53 -12.52 -1.19
CA LYS A 301 -10.16 -11.78 0.04
C LYS A 301 -10.95 -12.25 1.26
N LYS A 302 -12.25 -12.50 1.13
CA LYS A 302 -13.11 -13.02 2.21
C LYS A 302 -12.70 -14.42 2.71
N ILE A 303 -12.09 -15.25 1.85
CA ILE A 303 -11.50 -16.53 2.26
C ILE A 303 -10.18 -16.31 2.98
N LEU A 304 -9.33 -15.44 2.44
CA LEU A 304 -8.03 -15.14 3.03
C LEU A 304 -8.16 -14.59 4.45
N THR A 305 -9.17 -13.77 4.78
CA THR A 305 -9.38 -13.23 6.13
C THR A 305 -9.66 -14.29 7.21
N ASN A 306 -10.14 -15.48 6.80
CA ASN A 306 -10.48 -16.61 7.66
C ASN A 306 -9.44 -17.75 7.64
N PHE A 307 -8.39 -17.62 6.82
CA PHE A 307 -7.38 -18.67 6.68
C PHE A 307 -6.53 -18.77 7.97
N PRO A 308 -6.32 -19.95 8.57
CA PRO A 308 -5.53 -20.08 9.79
C PRO A 308 -4.02 -20.07 9.51
N PHE A 309 -3.22 -19.70 10.51
CA PHE A 309 -1.75 -19.81 10.54
C PHE A 309 -0.93 -19.01 9.51
N TYR A 310 -1.56 -18.23 8.61
CA TYR A 310 -0.81 -17.37 7.71
C TYR A 310 -0.39 -16.07 8.39
N SER A 311 0.73 -15.52 7.96
CA SER A 311 1.26 -14.25 8.46
C SER A 311 0.78 -13.06 7.61
N SER A 312 1.05 -13.06 6.32
CA SER A 312 0.63 -11.99 5.40
C SER A 312 0.44 -12.53 3.98
N PRO A 313 -0.67 -12.24 3.30
CA PRO A 313 -0.85 -12.54 1.90
C PRO A 313 -0.23 -11.40 1.07
N LYS A 314 0.58 -11.77 0.08
CA LYS A 314 1.06 -10.91 -0.98
C LYS A 314 0.18 -11.15 -2.19
N ILE A 315 -0.64 -10.18 -2.54
CA ILE A 315 -1.55 -10.29 -3.68
C ILE A 315 -0.87 -9.68 -4.90
N SER A 316 -0.92 -10.39 -6.02
CA SER A 316 -0.56 -9.87 -7.33
C SER A 316 -1.80 -9.88 -8.21
N GLU A 317 -2.25 -8.69 -8.58
CA GLU A 317 -3.36 -8.50 -9.51
C GLU A 317 -2.79 -8.03 -10.84
N ASN A 318 -2.57 -8.97 -11.75
CA ASN A 318 -1.95 -8.71 -13.05
C ASN A 318 -2.73 -9.40 -14.16
N GLY A 319 -3.97 -8.94 -14.34
CA GLY A 319 -4.97 -9.57 -15.21
C GLY A 319 -6.33 -9.65 -14.52
N PHE A 320 -7.17 -10.56 -15.00
CA PHE A 320 -8.37 -10.99 -14.28
C PHE A 320 -8.03 -11.97 -13.17
N ILE A 321 -6.93 -12.71 -13.31
CA ILE A 321 -6.46 -13.65 -12.31
C ILE A 321 -5.98 -12.96 -11.02
N THR A 322 -6.23 -13.60 -9.89
CA THR A 322 -5.67 -13.21 -8.59
C THR A 322 -4.67 -14.26 -8.15
N GLU A 323 -3.42 -13.84 -7.99
CA GLU A 323 -2.36 -14.66 -7.42
C GLU A 323 -2.08 -14.22 -5.99
N VAL A 324 -1.94 -15.19 -5.09
CA VAL A 324 -1.73 -14.94 -3.66
C VAL A 324 -0.55 -15.76 -3.19
N SER A 325 0.50 -15.09 -2.70
CA SER A 325 1.65 -15.73 -2.04
C SER A 325 1.58 -15.50 -0.53
N MET A 326 1.66 -16.55 0.26
CA MET A 326 1.45 -16.55 1.71
C MET A 326 2.58 -17.30 2.42
N ILE A 327 2.97 -16.81 3.60
CA ILE A 327 3.86 -17.53 4.51
C ILE A 327 3.02 -18.04 5.69
N PHE A 328 2.93 -19.35 5.81
CA PHE A 328 2.30 -20.08 6.91
C PHE A 328 3.33 -20.46 7.96
N HIS A 329 2.94 -20.32 9.24
CA HIS A 329 3.65 -20.91 10.37
C HIS A 329 2.76 -22.04 10.91
N LEU A 330 2.79 -23.19 10.23
CA LEU A 330 1.83 -24.27 10.44
C LEU A 330 2.33 -25.27 11.50
N PRO A 331 1.63 -25.51 12.62
CA PRO A 331 1.99 -26.59 13.53
C PRO A 331 2.04 -27.93 12.77
N LYS A 332 3.07 -28.76 12.98
CA LYS A 332 3.29 -30.00 12.20
C LYS A 332 2.07 -30.92 12.16
N ILE A 333 1.32 -30.95 13.24
CA ILE A 333 0.10 -31.75 13.41
C ILE A 333 -1.00 -31.43 12.37
N TYR A 334 -1.00 -30.23 11.78
CA TYR A 334 -1.99 -29.82 10.76
C TYR A 334 -1.51 -29.99 9.31
N LEU A 335 -0.27 -30.46 9.06
CA LEU A 335 0.31 -30.51 7.72
C LEU A 335 -0.56 -31.30 6.72
N ASN A 336 -0.99 -32.50 7.11
CA ASN A 336 -1.79 -33.37 6.25
C ASN A 336 -3.16 -32.76 5.92
N ASP A 337 -3.80 -32.11 6.89
CA ASP A 337 -5.12 -31.49 6.72
C ASP A 337 -5.03 -30.25 5.82
N PHE A 338 -3.95 -29.47 5.94
CA PHE A 338 -3.65 -28.35 5.05
C PHE A 338 -3.44 -28.81 3.60
N VAL A 339 -2.62 -29.84 3.37
CA VAL A 339 -2.37 -30.37 2.01
C VAL A 339 -3.67 -30.89 1.39
N LYS A 340 -4.48 -31.66 2.15
CA LYS A 340 -5.79 -32.13 1.71
C LYS A 340 -6.74 -30.98 1.38
N PHE A 341 -6.75 -29.92 2.18
CA PHE A 341 -7.55 -28.72 1.92
C PHE A 341 -7.18 -28.07 0.59
N ILE A 342 -5.89 -27.86 0.31
CA ILE A 342 -5.43 -27.27 -0.95
C ILE A 342 -5.80 -28.18 -2.15
N GLN A 343 -5.65 -29.50 -2.01
CA GLN A 343 -6.08 -30.46 -3.04
C GLN A 343 -7.60 -30.41 -3.28
N LYS A 344 -8.42 -30.29 -2.23
CA LYS A 344 -9.88 -30.13 -2.35
C LYS A 344 -10.22 -28.85 -3.12
N ILE A 345 -9.59 -27.72 -2.81
CA ILE A 345 -9.80 -26.45 -3.53
C ILE A 345 -9.44 -26.59 -5.02
N GLU A 346 -8.30 -27.20 -5.34
CA GLU A 346 -7.88 -27.46 -6.74
C GLU A 346 -8.87 -28.37 -7.46
N SER A 347 -9.31 -29.47 -6.83
CA SER A 347 -10.25 -30.42 -7.42
C SER A 347 -11.64 -29.82 -7.71
N ASN A 348 -11.98 -28.70 -7.06
CA ASN A 348 -13.20 -27.93 -7.31
C ASN A 348 -13.00 -26.82 -8.37
N GLY A 349 -11.80 -26.72 -8.95
CA GLY A 349 -11.48 -25.74 -10.00
C GLY A 349 -11.31 -24.30 -9.50
N PHE A 350 -11.25 -24.10 -8.17
CA PHE A 350 -11.12 -22.77 -7.57
C PHE A 350 -9.72 -22.17 -7.72
N ILE A 351 -8.70 -23.04 -7.79
CA ILE A 351 -7.33 -22.65 -8.12
C ILE A 351 -6.87 -23.40 -9.36
N VAL A 352 -6.06 -22.73 -10.17
CA VAL A 352 -5.55 -23.22 -11.45
C VAL A 352 -4.07 -23.59 -11.38
N ASN A 353 -3.35 -23.09 -10.38
CA ASN A 353 -1.98 -23.48 -10.07
C ASN A 353 -1.70 -23.28 -8.56
N LYS A 354 -0.80 -24.10 -8.02
CA LYS A 354 -0.33 -24.04 -6.63
C LYS A 354 1.15 -24.36 -6.55
N GLN A 355 1.83 -23.72 -5.62
CA GLN A 355 3.21 -24.00 -5.25
C GLN A 355 3.29 -24.02 -3.72
N ILE A 356 3.88 -25.05 -3.13
CA ILE A 356 3.93 -25.21 -1.68
C ILE A 356 5.34 -25.65 -1.28
N TYR A 357 6.06 -24.77 -0.58
CA TYR A 357 7.46 -24.94 -0.26
C TYR A 357 7.70 -24.91 1.25
N VAL A 358 8.47 -25.85 1.80
CA VAL A 358 8.97 -25.79 3.19
C VAL A 358 10.26 -24.99 3.22
N MET A 359 10.41 -24.07 4.18
CA MET A 359 11.67 -23.35 4.38
C MET A 359 12.63 -24.15 5.28
N ILE A 360 13.86 -24.38 4.80
CA ILE A 360 14.91 -25.16 5.47
C ILE A 360 15.93 -24.26 6.16
N ASN A 361 16.42 -23.24 5.46
CA ASN A 361 17.40 -22.28 5.97
C ASN A 361 16.97 -20.87 5.60
N ASN A 362 17.47 -19.88 6.33
CA ASN A 362 17.25 -18.48 6.00
C ASN A 362 18.52 -17.66 6.21
N THR A 363 18.98 -17.00 5.15
CA THR A 363 20.13 -16.11 5.13
C THR A 363 19.68 -14.69 4.88
N ASN A 364 20.09 -13.77 5.74
CA ASN A 364 19.79 -12.35 5.62
C ASN A 364 21.08 -11.56 5.40
N PHE A 365 21.18 -10.97 4.22
CA PHE A 365 22.26 -10.09 3.83
C PHE A 365 21.80 -8.63 3.94
N LEU A 366 22.59 -7.78 4.61
CA LEU A 366 22.36 -6.36 4.77
C LEU A 366 23.62 -5.59 4.35
N ASN A 367 23.45 -4.61 3.45
CA ASN A 367 24.54 -3.74 3.02
C ASN A 367 24.40 -2.36 3.67
N LEU A 368 25.20 -2.12 4.73
CA LEU A 368 25.16 -0.83 5.43
C LEU A 368 25.73 0.34 4.60
N ASN A 369 26.41 0.09 3.47
CA ASN A 369 26.85 1.16 2.57
C ASN A 369 25.67 2.03 2.07
N TYR A 370 24.44 1.47 2.02
CA TYR A 370 23.22 2.21 1.66
C TYR A 370 22.80 3.27 2.68
N PHE A 371 23.26 3.15 3.91
CA PHE A 371 23.05 4.15 4.93
C PHE A 371 24.11 5.22 4.89
N LEU A 372 25.14 5.20 4.03
CA LEU A 372 26.11 6.30 3.99
C LEU A 372 25.58 7.48 3.15
N GLN A 373 25.94 8.72 3.52
CA GLN A 373 25.46 9.93 2.83
C GLN A 373 25.69 9.90 1.31
N PHE A 374 26.80 9.32 0.81
CA PHE A 374 27.07 9.20 -0.63
C PHE A 374 26.12 8.22 -1.36
N ALA A 375 25.48 7.31 -0.64
CA ALA A 375 24.49 6.37 -1.17
C ALA A 375 23.06 6.93 -1.20
N SER A 376 22.83 8.13 -0.64
CA SER A 376 21.52 8.81 -0.59
C SER A 376 20.92 9.16 -1.96
N THR A 377 21.62 8.88 -3.06
CA THR A 377 21.27 9.26 -4.44
C THR A 377 20.03 8.57 -5.03
N LYS A 378 19.19 7.88 -4.23
CA LYS A 378 17.99 7.15 -4.67
C LYS A 378 18.26 6.08 -5.77
N GLY A 379 19.51 5.60 -5.91
CA GLY A 379 19.93 4.65 -6.95
C GLY A 379 20.44 3.31 -6.41
N ILE A 380 20.91 2.45 -7.32
CA ILE A 380 21.68 1.24 -6.99
C ILE A 380 23.14 1.66 -6.76
N ILE A 381 23.76 1.19 -5.68
CA ILE A 381 25.16 1.47 -5.37
C ILE A 381 26.06 0.75 -6.38
N ASP A 382 27.16 1.42 -6.72
CA ASP A 382 28.24 0.84 -7.48
C ASP A 382 29.29 0.30 -6.49
N PRO A 383 29.46 -1.03 -6.36
CA PRO A 383 30.43 -1.59 -5.42
C PRO A 383 31.88 -1.25 -5.78
N ASN A 384 32.15 -0.79 -7.01
CA ASN A 384 33.49 -0.47 -7.49
C ASN A 384 33.97 0.96 -7.13
N ILE A 385 33.15 1.78 -6.47
CA ILE A 385 33.57 3.13 -6.08
C ILE A 385 34.50 3.09 -4.87
N ARG A 386 35.50 3.98 -4.82
CA ARG A 386 36.49 4.06 -3.73
C ARG A 386 35.89 4.23 -2.34
N THR A 387 34.70 4.83 -2.23
CA THR A 387 34.02 5.07 -0.94
C THR A 387 33.25 3.86 -0.43
N TYR A 388 33.02 2.84 -1.27
CA TYR A 388 32.39 1.59 -0.87
C TYR A 388 33.34 0.81 0.05
N LYS A 389 32.82 0.25 1.15
CA LYS A 389 33.62 -0.52 2.10
C LYS A 389 32.99 -1.90 2.29
N GLU A 390 33.72 -2.96 1.92
CA GLU A 390 33.27 -4.35 2.06
C GLU A 390 32.97 -4.73 3.52
N LYS A 391 33.64 -4.11 4.50
CA LYS A 391 33.37 -4.34 5.93
C LYS A 391 31.92 -3.99 6.37
N TYR A 392 31.17 -3.26 5.56
CA TYR A 392 29.78 -2.89 5.80
C TYR A 392 28.77 -3.84 5.15
N GLU A 393 29.26 -4.88 4.46
CA GLU A 393 28.46 -6.01 4.03
C GLU A 393 28.32 -7.01 5.16
N LEU A 394 27.09 -7.25 5.60
CA LEU A 394 26.81 -8.09 6.75
C LEU A 394 25.89 -9.23 6.36
N GLU A 395 26.24 -10.42 6.80
CA GLU A 395 25.51 -11.65 6.52
C GLU A 395 25.20 -12.36 7.82
N HIS A 396 23.96 -12.83 7.94
CA HIS A 396 23.53 -13.63 9.07
C HIS A 396 22.71 -14.83 8.58
N CYS A 397 23.18 -16.02 8.90
CA CYS A 397 22.55 -17.29 8.53
C CYS A 397 21.84 -17.90 9.74
N ILE A 398 20.61 -18.36 9.50
CA ILE A 398 19.85 -19.20 10.43
C ILE A 398 19.55 -20.52 9.74
N GLU A 399 20.11 -21.59 10.29
CA GLU A 399 19.82 -22.96 9.87
C GLU A 399 18.65 -23.49 10.70
N TYR A 400 17.56 -23.97 10.11
CA TYR A 400 16.53 -24.63 10.91
C TYR A 400 16.85 -26.12 11.06
N PRO A 401 16.94 -26.66 12.28
CA PRO A 401 17.26 -28.06 12.52
C PRO A 401 16.16 -28.94 11.93
N ILE A 402 16.57 -30.07 11.34
CA ILE A 402 15.65 -31.06 10.75
C ILE A 402 14.86 -31.80 11.86
N VAL A 403 15.48 -31.98 13.04
CA VAL A 403 14.92 -32.73 14.17
C VAL A 403 14.38 -31.77 15.24
N SER A 404 13.09 -31.92 15.57
CA SER A 404 12.45 -31.19 16.67
C SER A 404 12.38 -32.06 17.92
N LYS A 405 12.97 -31.61 19.04
CA LYS A 405 12.65 -32.17 20.36
C LYS A 405 11.44 -31.45 20.93
N LEU A 406 10.41 -32.19 21.31
CA LEU A 406 9.22 -31.65 21.97
C LEU A 406 9.59 -31.14 23.36
N LYS A 407 9.83 -29.82 23.49
CA LYS A 407 9.90 -29.14 24.80
C LYS A 407 8.48 -28.80 25.24
N LYS A 408 8.16 -29.05 26.51
CA LYS A 408 6.94 -28.55 27.17
C LYS A 408 7.20 -27.13 27.62
N PHE A 409 6.42 -26.18 27.13
CA PHE A 409 6.56 -24.77 27.47
C PHE A 409 5.55 -24.38 28.56
N SER A 410 6.03 -23.63 29.54
CA SER A 410 5.21 -22.93 30.52
C SER A 410 4.52 -21.71 29.92
N MET A 411 3.51 -21.14 30.60
CA MET A 411 2.81 -19.95 30.12
C MET A 411 3.75 -18.74 30.08
N PHE A 412 4.63 -18.61 31.07
CA PHE A 412 5.70 -17.61 31.07
C PHE A 412 6.62 -17.74 29.84
N GLU A 413 7.10 -18.93 29.51
CA GLU A 413 7.98 -19.14 28.35
C GLU A 413 7.28 -18.84 27.02
N VAL A 414 6.01 -19.24 26.88
CA VAL A 414 5.19 -18.92 25.69
C VAL A 414 5.04 -17.42 25.50
N ILE A 415 4.74 -16.68 26.56
CA ILE A 415 4.61 -15.21 26.52
C ILE A 415 5.95 -14.56 26.18
N LEU A 416 7.05 -15.07 26.75
CA LEU A 416 8.39 -14.61 26.43
C LEU A 416 8.72 -14.84 24.95
N LEU A 417 8.40 -16.01 24.40
CA LEU A 417 8.58 -16.34 22.98
C LEU A 417 7.74 -15.45 22.06
N ASP A 418 6.52 -15.08 22.46
CA ASP A 418 5.70 -14.14 21.69
C ASP A 418 6.27 -12.71 21.73
N ARG A 419 6.84 -12.27 22.86
CA ARG A 419 7.48 -10.94 22.97
C ARG A 419 8.79 -10.81 22.22
N ILE A 420 9.56 -11.89 22.09
CA ILE A 420 10.84 -11.91 21.34
C ILE A 420 10.69 -11.37 19.90
N ARG A 421 9.48 -11.43 19.35
CA ARG A 421 9.15 -11.01 17.99
C ARG A 421 8.98 -9.50 17.80
N ASN A 422 8.60 -8.75 18.84
CA ASN A 422 8.21 -7.35 18.70
C ASN A 422 9.45 -6.46 18.67
N VAL A 423 9.73 -5.84 17.52
CA VAL A 423 10.82 -4.87 17.39
C VAL A 423 10.37 -3.52 17.98
N SER A 424 11.27 -2.92 18.75
CA SER A 424 11.35 -1.51 19.20
C SER A 424 10.34 -0.86 20.15
N VAL A 425 9.06 -1.22 20.22
CA VAL A 425 8.12 -0.50 21.12
C VAL A 425 7.74 -1.31 22.36
N THR A 426 7.77 -2.64 22.27
CA THR A 426 7.36 -3.55 23.36
C THR A 426 8.32 -4.73 23.58
N GLY A 427 9.45 -4.77 22.86
CA GLY A 427 10.46 -5.85 22.93
C GLY A 427 11.63 -5.58 23.88
N LEU A 428 12.59 -6.52 23.92
CA LEU A 428 13.84 -6.40 24.67
C LEU A 428 14.78 -5.37 23.99
N THR A 429 15.11 -4.25 24.62
CA THR A 429 15.93 -3.14 24.03
C THR A 429 16.95 -2.59 25.02
N PHE A 430 18.07 -1.97 24.56
CA PHE A 430 19.38 -1.84 25.24
C PHE A 430 19.43 -1.54 26.76
N ASP A 431 18.43 -0.90 27.37
CA ASP A 431 18.37 -0.68 28.83
C ASP A 431 16.97 -0.71 29.47
N LYS A 432 15.91 -1.10 28.74
CA LYS A 432 14.52 -1.02 29.23
C LYS A 432 14.09 -2.22 30.10
N ARG A 433 14.93 -2.64 31.04
CA ARG A 433 14.67 -3.86 31.84
C ARG A 433 13.41 -3.75 32.71
N ILE A 434 13.20 -2.61 33.36
CA ILE A 434 12.01 -2.37 34.21
C ILE A 434 10.73 -2.34 33.37
N GLU A 435 10.74 -1.61 32.26
CA GLU A 435 9.61 -1.54 31.33
C GLU A 435 9.27 -2.93 30.77
N THR A 436 10.29 -3.68 30.33
CA THR A 436 10.14 -5.06 29.85
C THR A 436 9.52 -5.95 30.92
N LEU A 437 10.02 -5.88 32.16
CA LEU A 437 9.52 -6.68 33.28
C LEU A 437 8.05 -6.39 33.57
N ASN A 438 7.68 -5.11 33.63
CA ASN A 438 6.30 -4.70 33.86
C ASN A 438 5.40 -5.17 32.72
N ALA A 439 5.84 -5.01 31.47
CA ALA A 439 5.08 -5.43 30.31
C ALA A 439 4.88 -6.96 30.24
N ILE A 440 5.90 -7.77 30.59
CA ILE A 440 5.76 -9.23 30.69
C ILE A 440 4.81 -9.61 31.82
N LYS A 441 4.89 -8.95 32.99
CA LYS A 441 3.96 -9.20 34.10
C LYS A 441 2.52 -8.88 33.71
N ASP A 442 2.31 -7.78 32.98
CA ASP A 442 1.00 -7.39 32.50
C ASP A 442 0.48 -8.38 31.44
N ASP A 443 1.31 -8.85 30.52
CA ASP A 443 0.93 -9.89 29.55
C ASP A 443 0.53 -11.20 30.23
N VAL A 444 1.32 -11.65 31.21
CA VAL A 444 0.97 -12.85 32.00
C VAL A 444 -0.34 -12.64 32.72
N ARG A 445 -0.53 -11.48 33.38
CA ARG A 445 -1.80 -11.16 34.06
C ARG A 445 -2.98 -11.16 33.09
N ASN A 446 -2.81 -10.53 31.93
CA ASN A 446 -3.84 -10.43 30.90
C ASN A 446 -4.15 -11.79 30.29
N GLN A 447 -3.15 -12.63 30.06
CA GLN A 447 -3.36 -13.99 29.56
C GLN A 447 -4.11 -14.86 30.58
N LYS A 448 -3.79 -14.74 31.87
CA LYS A 448 -4.55 -15.42 32.94
C LYS A 448 -6.01 -15.00 32.92
N ARG A 449 -6.27 -13.69 32.96
CA ARG A 449 -7.62 -13.13 32.88
C ARG A 449 -8.36 -13.59 31.62
N ARG A 450 -7.68 -13.61 30.47
CA ARG A 450 -8.23 -14.09 29.20
C ARG A 450 -8.66 -15.55 29.29
N GLN A 451 -7.81 -16.44 29.84
CA GLN A 451 -8.13 -17.86 29.99
C GLN A 451 -9.30 -18.08 30.96
N GLU A 452 -9.37 -17.34 32.06
CA GLU A 452 -10.50 -17.38 33.00
C GLU A 452 -11.79 -16.90 32.34
N ASN A 453 -11.74 -15.74 31.67
CA ASN A 453 -12.89 -15.14 31.01
C ASN A 453 -13.44 -16.05 29.91
N ILE A 454 -12.60 -16.68 29.09
CA ILE A 454 -13.07 -17.60 28.03
C ILE A 454 -13.97 -18.70 28.60
N ILE A 455 -13.66 -19.23 29.78
CA ILE A 455 -14.41 -20.33 30.41
C ILE A 455 -15.67 -19.82 31.10
N ILE A 456 -15.56 -18.69 31.81
CA ILE A 456 -16.69 -18.02 32.45
C ILE A 456 -17.72 -17.61 31.40
N ASP A 457 -17.27 -16.97 30.33
CA ASP A 457 -18.10 -16.52 29.22
C ASP A 457 -18.74 -17.72 28.53
N PHE A 458 -17.98 -18.79 28.24
CA PHE A 458 -18.55 -20.01 27.67
C PHE A 458 -19.68 -20.59 28.53
N LYS A 459 -19.45 -20.79 29.84
CA LYS A 459 -20.49 -21.31 30.74
C LYS A 459 -21.68 -20.36 30.85
N ASN A 460 -21.44 -19.06 30.97
CA ASN A 460 -22.48 -18.05 31.07
C ASN A 460 -23.34 -17.98 29.80
N MET A 461 -22.70 -17.97 28.61
CA MET A 461 -23.41 -17.89 27.33
C MET A 461 -24.20 -19.17 27.05
N ILE A 462 -23.63 -20.35 27.33
CA ILE A 462 -24.36 -21.61 27.21
C ILE A 462 -25.54 -21.66 28.19
N ASN A 463 -25.37 -21.26 29.45
CA ASN A 463 -26.45 -21.20 30.42
C ASN A 463 -27.56 -20.22 30.00
N LYS A 464 -27.20 -19.05 29.47
CA LYS A 464 -28.17 -18.08 28.91
C LYS A 464 -28.93 -18.65 27.72
N VAL A 465 -28.26 -19.41 26.84
CA VAL A 465 -28.90 -20.02 25.68
C VAL A 465 -29.87 -21.14 26.05
N VAL A 466 -29.82 -21.68 27.28
CA VAL A 466 -30.78 -22.70 27.77
C VAL A 466 -32.21 -22.20 27.66
N ASN A 467 -32.47 -20.92 27.96
CA ASN A 467 -33.79 -20.32 27.85
C ASN A 467 -34.33 -20.33 26.40
N TYR A 468 -33.44 -20.39 25.41
CA TYR A 468 -33.75 -20.43 23.98
C TYR A 468 -33.26 -21.74 23.33
N ARG A 469 -33.10 -22.81 24.12
CA ARG A 469 -32.38 -24.03 23.72
C ARG A 469 -32.93 -24.65 22.45
N ASN A 470 -34.24 -24.89 22.39
CA ASN A 470 -34.86 -25.56 21.25
C ASN A 470 -34.73 -24.72 19.96
N GLU A 471 -34.84 -23.40 20.08
CA GLU A 471 -34.68 -22.47 18.96
C GLU A 471 -33.24 -22.40 18.46
N PHE A 472 -32.27 -22.33 19.38
CA PHE A 472 -30.85 -22.33 19.02
C PHE A 472 -30.43 -23.65 18.37
N LEU A 473 -30.91 -24.78 18.90
CA LEU A 473 -30.67 -26.10 18.29
C LEU A 473 -31.29 -26.19 16.89
N ARG A 474 -32.51 -25.67 16.70
CA ARG A 474 -33.14 -25.59 15.38
C ARG A 474 -32.35 -24.69 14.43
N PHE A 475 -31.87 -23.54 14.91
CA PHE A 475 -31.01 -22.64 14.14
C PHE A 475 -29.72 -23.33 13.67
N LEU A 476 -29.00 -24.01 14.56
CA LEU A 476 -27.79 -24.75 14.20
C LEU A 476 -28.09 -25.91 13.24
N THR A 477 -29.18 -26.64 13.46
CA THR A 477 -29.59 -27.76 12.60
C THR A 477 -29.88 -27.28 11.18
N ASN A 478 -30.63 -26.18 11.04
CA ASN A 478 -31.02 -25.62 9.74
C ASN A 478 -29.81 -25.08 8.95
N ASN A 479 -28.72 -24.71 9.61
CA ASN A 479 -27.55 -24.11 8.97
C ASN A 479 -26.29 -25.00 9.00
N GLN A 480 -26.36 -26.23 9.54
CA GLN A 480 -25.17 -27.07 9.76
C GLN A 480 -24.34 -27.31 8.49
N ASP A 481 -24.98 -27.44 7.33
CA ASP A 481 -24.33 -27.73 6.05
C ASP A 481 -23.61 -26.51 5.46
N GLN A 482 -23.88 -25.31 5.99
CA GLN A 482 -23.15 -24.10 5.64
C GLN A 482 -21.79 -24.01 6.34
N GLY A 483 -21.60 -24.80 7.41
CA GLY A 483 -20.36 -24.84 8.18
C GLY A 483 -20.18 -23.67 9.14
N PHE A 484 -19.34 -23.86 10.15
CA PHE A 484 -19.19 -22.93 11.28
C PHE A 484 -18.79 -21.52 10.88
N TYR A 485 -17.73 -21.37 10.07
CA TYR A 485 -17.23 -20.04 9.68
C TYR A 485 -18.25 -19.23 8.90
N TYR A 486 -19.08 -19.88 8.08
CA TYR A 486 -20.15 -19.20 7.35
C TYR A 486 -21.25 -18.71 8.29
N ILE A 487 -21.71 -19.57 9.21
CA ILE A 487 -22.72 -19.20 10.21
C ILE A 487 -22.22 -18.03 11.06
N PHE A 488 -20.97 -18.11 11.51
CA PHE A 488 -20.32 -17.09 12.32
C PHE A 488 -20.25 -15.74 11.61
N ASP A 489 -19.73 -15.72 10.37
CA ASP A 489 -19.61 -14.50 9.56
C ASP A 489 -20.98 -13.90 9.18
N ARG A 490 -21.97 -14.76 8.92
CA ARG A 490 -23.34 -14.34 8.63
C ARG A 490 -24.00 -13.68 9.84
N LEU A 491 -23.85 -14.26 11.04
CA LEU A 491 -24.35 -13.65 12.29
C LEU A 491 -23.68 -12.31 12.59
N ASN A 492 -22.36 -12.20 12.39
CA ASN A 492 -21.65 -10.94 12.53
C ASN A 492 -22.20 -9.87 11.56
N SER A 493 -22.42 -10.24 10.30
CA SER A 493 -23.01 -9.35 9.29
C SER A 493 -24.43 -8.91 9.65
N ILE A 494 -25.26 -9.83 10.19
CA ILE A 494 -26.60 -9.53 10.71
C ILE A 494 -26.52 -8.52 11.85
N ILE A 495 -25.62 -8.71 12.83
CA ILE A 495 -25.47 -7.80 13.97
C ILE A 495 -25.06 -6.40 13.52
N ILE A 496 -24.08 -6.28 12.62
CA ILE A 496 -23.66 -4.99 12.06
C ILE A 496 -24.84 -4.29 11.38
N TYR A 497 -25.64 -5.01 10.58
CA TYR A 497 -26.82 -4.48 9.92
C TYR A 497 -27.89 -4.03 10.95
N LEU A 498 -28.12 -4.81 12.02
CA LEU A 498 -29.11 -4.47 13.05
C LEU A 498 -28.70 -3.24 13.86
N ASP A 499 -27.43 -3.10 14.21
CA ASP A 499 -26.92 -1.92 14.91
C ASP A 499 -27.04 -0.66 14.03
N LEU A 500 -26.97 -0.80 12.70
CA LEU A 500 -27.28 0.26 11.74
C LEU A 500 -28.78 0.62 11.74
N ILE A 501 -29.67 -0.37 11.66
CA ILE A 501 -31.11 -0.14 11.73
C ILE A 501 -31.50 0.55 13.05
N GLU A 502 -30.94 0.10 14.18
CA GLU A 502 -31.17 0.72 15.48
C GLU A 502 -30.76 2.20 15.51
N ARG A 503 -29.59 2.53 14.94
CA ARG A 503 -29.15 3.92 14.79
C ARG A 503 -30.16 4.74 13.97
N VAL A 504 -30.67 4.18 12.88
CA VAL A 504 -31.67 4.85 12.02
C VAL A 504 -32.97 5.09 12.78
N PHE A 505 -33.48 4.10 13.53
CA PHE A 505 -34.68 4.26 14.35
C PHE A 505 -34.51 5.28 15.48
N ARG A 506 -33.34 5.33 16.13
CA ARG A 506 -33.05 6.34 17.18
C ARG A 506 -33.03 7.76 16.62
N ASN A 507 -32.49 7.92 15.41
CA ASN A 507 -32.32 9.23 14.79
C ASN A 507 -33.58 9.72 14.04
N ASN A 508 -34.55 8.83 13.76
CA ASN A 508 -35.74 9.16 12.97
C ASN A 508 -37.01 8.57 13.61
N SER A 509 -37.60 9.30 14.55
CA SER A 509 -38.83 8.90 15.26
C SER A 509 -40.08 8.81 14.36
N LEU A 510 -40.01 9.32 13.12
CA LEU A 510 -41.12 9.39 12.16
C LEU A 510 -41.29 8.11 11.30
N ILE A 511 -40.42 7.12 11.40
CA ILE A 511 -40.52 5.87 10.65
C ILE A 511 -41.64 5.00 11.24
N LYS A 512 -42.76 4.88 10.51
CA LYS A 512 -43.98 4.16 10.94
C LYS A 512 -44.20 2.84 10.23
N ASN A 513 -43.53 2.58 9.11
CA ASN A 513 -43.67 1.34 8.36
C ASN A 513 -42.39 0.96 7.61
N GLU A 514 -42.39 -0.27 7.07
CA GLU A 514 -41.25 -0.85 6.37
C GLU A 514 -40.85 -0.04 5.14
N TYR A 515 -41.82 0.50 4.39
CA TYR A 515 -41.55 1.32 3.22
C TYR A 515 -40.77 2.58 3.60
N GLN A 516 -41.17 3.26 4.68
CA GLN A 516 -40.46 4.41 5.21
C GLN A 516 -39.07 4.06 5.73
N LEU A 517 -38.87 2.89 6.34
CA LEU A 517 -37.54 2.42 6.73
C LEU A 517 -36.65 2.16 5.51
N LYS A 518 -37.19 1.50 4.48
CA LYS A 518 -36.50 1.26 3.20
C LYS A 518 -36.13 2.56 2.51
N GLN A 519 -37.04 3.53 2.48
CA GLN A 519 -36.75 4.87 1.96
C GLN A 519 -35.71 5.56 2.82
N CYS A 520 -35.81 5.56 4.15
CA CYS A 520 -34.78 6.11 5.01
C CYS A 520 -33.41 5.43 4.83
N LEU A 521 -33.32 4.12 4.61
CA LEU A 521 -32.03 3.46 4.35
C LEU A 521 -31.49 3.76 2.94
N LYS A 522 -32.35 4.12 1.99
CA LYS A 522 -31.97 4.57 0.64
C LYS A 522 -31.63 6.07 0.59
N ASP A 523 -32.35 6.89 1.34
CA ASP A 523 -32.35 8.35 1.32
C ASP A 523 -31.45 8.95 2.41
N ASN A 524 -31.33 8.30 3.58
CA ASN A 524 -30.43 8.77 4.65
C ASN A 524 -29.02 8.23 4.45
N TYR A 525 -28.14 9.18 4.15
CA TYR A 525 -26.68 9.28 4.30
C TYR A 525 -26.08 8.85 5.65
N SER A 526 -26.77 8.00 6.41
CA SER A 526 -26.41 7.59 7.77
C SER A 526 -25.15 6.71 7.82
N VAL A 527 -24.80 6.08 6.70
CA VAL A 527 -23.64 5.20 6.59
C VAL A 527 -22.63 5.83 5.64
N LYS A 528 -21.73 6.66 6.18
CA LYS A 528 -20.59 7.19 5.42
C LYS A 528 -19.52 6.13 5.17
N ASN A 529 -19.69 4.89 5.66
CA ASN A 529 -18.72 3.81 5.57
C ASN A 529 -18.98 2.86 4.39
N ILE A 530 -18.00 2.64 3.52
CA ILE A 530 -18.17 1.80 2.33
C ILE A 530 -18.33 0.32 2.68
N GLU A 531 -17.64 -0.18 3.71
CA GLU A 531 -17.77 -1.56 4.17
C GLU A 531 -19.15 -1.86 4.76
N GLU A 532 -19.69 -0.95 5.58
CA GLU A 532 -21.06 -1.06 6.09
C GLU A 532 -22.08 -1.05 4.94
N ASN A 533 -21.88 -0.21 3.92
CA ASN A 533 -22.75 -0.17 2.73
C ASN A 533 -22.66 -1.45 1.89
N ILE A 534 -21.49 -2.08 1.79
CA ILE A 534 -21.34 -3.37 1.12
C ILE A 534 -22.20 -4.44 1.82
N ILE A 535 -22.18 -4.48 3.16
CA ILE A 535 -23.01 -5.40 3.95
C ILE A 535 -24.49 -5.07 3.75
N ILE A 536 -24.85 -3.77 3.79
CA ILE A 536 -26.23 -3.35 3.57
C ILE A 536 -26.72 -3.79 2.21
N ASN A 537 -25.92 -3.69 1.16
CA ASN A 537 -26.32 -4.03 -0.21
C ASN A 537 -26.37 -5.54 -0.51
N ASP A 538 -26.06 -6.40 0.46
CA ASP A 538 -26.25 -7.85 0.31
C ASP A 538 -27.74 -8.18 0.25
N LYS A 539 -28.23 -8.52 -0.95
CA LYS A 539 -29.66 -8.81 -1.20
C LYS A 539 -30.21 -9.92 -0.33
N ASN A 540 -29.44 -10.99 -0.11
CA ASN A 540 -29.91 -12.14 0.67
C ASN A 540 -30.07 -11.75 2.14
N LEU A 541 -29.16 -10.91 2.64
CA LEU A 541 -29.24 -10.38 3.99
C LEU A 541 -30.40 -9.39 4.15
N GLN A 542 -30.56 -8.47 3.19
CA GLN A 542 -31.68 -7.52 3.17
C GLN A 542 -33.03 -8.23 3.17
N GLU A 543 -33.23 -9.17 2.24
CA GLU A 543 -34.49 -9.90 2.12
C GLU A 543 -34.85 -10.59 3.42
N TRP A 544 -33.89 -11.30 4.03
CA TRP A 544 -34.10 -11.98 5.30
C TRP A 544 -34.46 -11.00 6.43
N ILE A 545 -33.71 -9.90 6.60
CA ILE A 545 -33.98 -8.92 7.66
C ILE A 545 -35.36 -8.27 7.48
N PHE A 546 -35.72 -7.87 6.26
CA PHE A 546 -36.97 -7.18 5.98
C PHE A 546 -38.19 -8.09 5.98
N GLN A 547 -38.04 -9.37 5.65
CA GLN A 547 -39.15 -10.33 5.69
C GLN A 547 -39.37 -10.89 7.09
N ASP A 548 -38.30 -11.18 7.82
CA ASP A 548 -38.40 -11.95 9.07
C ASP A 548 -38.29 -11.09 10.33
N LEU A 549 -37.48 -10.02 10.33
CA LEU A 549 -37.18 -9.23 11.55
C LEU A 549 -37.92 -7.89 11.60
N ILE A 550 -37.89 -7.09 10.53
CA ILE A 550 -38.51 -5.75 10.52
C ILE A 550 -40.03 -5.78 10.79
N PRO A 551 -40.81 -6.76 10.30
CA PRO A 551 -42.23 -6.82 10.63
C PRO A 551 -42.48 -7.00 12.13
N ILE A 552 -41.55 -7.62 12.85
CA ILE A 552 -41.63 -7.76 14.32
C ILE A 552 -41.51 -6.38 14.97
N TYR A 553 -40.60 -5.51 14.51
CA TYR A 553 -40.45 -4.15 15.05
C TYR A 553 -41.74 -3.35 15.02
N PHE A 554 -42.45 -3.37 13.89
CA PHE A 554 -43.69 -2.61 13.73
C PHE A 554 -44.89 -3.25 14.44
N LYS A 555 -44.85 -4.56 14.71
CA LYS A 555 -45.83 -5.25 15.55
C LYS A 555 -45.58 -5.00 17.04
N SER A 556 -44.33 -5.12 17.48
CA SER A 556 -43.92 -4.95 18.87
C SER A 556 -42.44 -4.64 18.99
N ARG A 557 -42.12 -3.47 19.55
CA ARG A 557 -40.73 -3.06 19.82
C ARG A 557 -40.05 -3.96 20.86
N THR A 558 -40.81 -4.50 21.82
CA THR A 558 -40.26 -5.39 22.85
C THR A 558 -39.86 -6.73 22.24
N LEU A 559 -40.75 -7.36 21.46
CA LEU A 559 -40.45 -8.63 20.76
C LEU A 559 -39.27 -8.49 19.79
N TYR A 560 -39.18 -7.36 19.08
CA TYR A 560 -38.05 -7.10 18.20
C TYR A 560 -36.72 -7.01 18.96
N LYS A 561 -36.72 -6.31 20.11
CA LYS A 561 -35.54 -6.22 20.96
C LYS A 561 -35.14 -7.60 21.51
N GLU A 562 -36.12 -8.41 21.90
CA GLU A 562 -35.88 -9.80 22.34
C GLU A 562 -35.22 -10.65 21.24
N GLU A 563 -35.70 -10.55 20.00
CA GLU A 563 -35.09 -11.27 18.85
C GLU A 563 -33.67 -10.81 18.54
N ILE A 564 -33.38 -9.50 18.62
CA ILE A 564 -32.00 -8.99 18.46
C ILE A 564 -31.10 -9.55 19.55
N GLU A 565 -31.52 -9.47 20.81
CA GLU A 565 -30.74 -9.99 21.94
C GLU A 565 -30.51 -11.50 21.80
N LYS A 566 -31.47 -12.24 21.23
CA LYS A 566 -31.31 -13.66 20.91
C LYS A 566 -30.22 -13.89 19.85
N LEU A 567 -30.22 -13.13 18.76
CA LEU A 567 -29.18 -13.23 17.71
C LEU A 567 -27.80 -12.83 18.24
N LYS A 568 -27.71 -11.78 19.06
CA LYS A 568 -26.47 -11.37 19.75
C LYS A 568 -25.98 -12.50 20.67
N LEU A 569 -26.88 -13.14 21.42
CA LEU A 569 -26.56 -14.30 22.24
C LEU A 569 -26.05 -15.49 21.41
N TYR A 570 -26.67 -15.80 20.26
CA TYR A 570 -26.22 -16.87 19.37
C TYR A 570 -24.80 -16.63 18.87
N TYR A 571 -24.51 -15.39 18.44
CA TYR A 571 -23.16 -14.99 18.05
C TYR A 571 -22.17 -15.13 19.21
N SER A 572 -22.51 -14.65 20.41
CA SER A 572 -21.65 -14.78 21.60
C SER A 572 -21.36 -16.23 21.98
N VAL A 573 -22.32 -17.15 21.80
CA VAL A 573 -22.09 -18.59 22.00
C VAL A 573 -21.08 -19.12 20.98
N LEU A 574 -21.24 -18.79 19.70
CA LEU A 574 -20.30 -19.23 18.66
C LEU A 574 -18.91 -18.60 18.83
N ASP A 575 -18.82 -17.34 19.24
CA ASP A 575 -17.55 -16.66 19.54
C ASP A 575 -16.83 -17.33 20.72
N SER A 576 -17.57 -17.64 21.78
CA SER A 576 -17.04 -18.42 22.92
C SER A 576 -16.53 -19.80 22.47
N CYS A 577 -17.27 -20.48 21.60
CA CYS A 577 -16.86 -21.77 21.02
C CYS A 577 -15.62 -21.62 20.12
N TYR A 578 -15.53 -20.56 19.31
CA TYR A 578 -14.37 -20.26 18.48
C TYR A 578 -13.11 -20.02 19.32
N ASN A 579 -13.24 -19.27 20.43
CA ASN A 579 -12.15 -19.02 21.38
C ASN A 579 -11.69 -20.31 22.07
N LEU A 580 -12.59 -21.26 22.29
CA LEU A 580 -12.29 -22.62 22.75
C LEU A 580 -11.89 -23.60 21.63
N LYS A 581 -11.85 -23.15 20.37
CA LYS A 581 -11.55 -23.95 19.17
C LYS A 581 -12.56 -25.09 18.91
N ILE A 582 -13.79 -24.94 19.40
CA ILE A 582 -14.93 -25.82 19.14
C ILE A 582 -15.67 -25.28 17.91
N ILE A 583 -15.28 -25.76 16.74
CA ILE A 583 -15.70 -25.19 15.45
C ILE A 583 -16.59 -26.12 14.62
N ASN A 584 -17.08 -27.21 15.21
CA ASN A 584 -18.03 -28.10 14.55
C ASN A 584 -19.46 -27.82 15.07
N PRO A 585 -20.41 -27.43 14.20
CA PRO A 585 -21.79 -27.16 14.62
C PRO A 585 -22.44 -28.34 15.37
N LYS A 586 -22.11 -29.59 15.02
CA LYS A 586 -22.62 -30.79 15.70
C LYS A 586 -22.11 -30.91 17.13
N SER A 587 -20.84 -30.57 17.35
CA SER A 587 -20.26 -30.55 18.71
C SER A 587 -20.91 -29.47 19.56
N ILE A 588 -21.19 -28.30 19.00
CA ILE A 588 -21.89 -27.21 19.69
C ILE A 588 -23.32 -27.63 20.06
N MET A 589 -24.05 -28.28 19.15
CA MET A 589 -25.37 -28.82 19.45
C MET A 589 -25.35 -29.82 20.60
N ASN A 590 -24.34 -30.69 20.66
CA ASN A 590 -24.20 -31.65 21.76
C ASN A 590 -23.91 -30.97 23.11
N LEU A 591 -23.11 -29.92 23.13
CA LEU A 591 -22.85 -29.12 24.34
C LEU A 591 -24.12 -28.46 24.86
N VAL A 592 -24.92 -27.87 23.97
CA VAL A 592 -26.21 -27.27 24.33
C VAL A 592 -27.22 -28.32 24.80
N LYS A 593 -27.15 -29.54 24.27
CA LYS A 593 -28.04 -30.65 24.67
C LYS A 593 -27.69 -31.23 26.04
N ASN A 594 -26.43 -31.20 26.45
CA ASN A 594 -25.95 -31.92 27.64
C ASN A 594 -25.29 -30.95 28.64
N PRO A 595 -26.06 -30.39 29.59
CA PRO A 595 -25.52 -29.47 30.61
C PRO A 595 -24.38 -30.08 31.44
N GLU A 596 -24.41 -31.40 31.69
CA GLU A 596 -23.35 -32.14 32.38
C GLU A 596 -22.00 -32.04 31.63
N LEU A 597 -21.99 -32.10 30.29
CA LEU A 597 -20.77 -31.95 29.50
C LEU A 597 -20.20 -30.52 29.61
N VAL A 598 -21.08 -29.51 29.67
CA VAL A 598 -20.66 -28.11 29.85
C VAL A 598 -20.03 -27.91 31.22
N LYS A 599 -20.64 -28.53 32.25
CA LYS A 599 -20.13 -28.53 33.61
C LYS A 599 -18.78 -29.24 33.69
N GLU A 600 -18.65 -30.42 33.09
CA GLU A 600 -17.40 -31.17 33.03
C GLU A 600 -16.29 -30.39 32.32
N VAL A 601 -16.56 -29.82 31.13
CA VAL A 601 -15.60 -28.98 30.39
C VAL A 601 -15.17 -27.78 31.22
N HIS A 602 -16.12 -27.08 31.87
CA HIS A 602 -15.82 -25.94 32.72
C HIS A 602 -14.98 -26.35 33.95
N GLU A 603 -15.42 -27.35 34.71
CA GLU A 603 -14.76 -27.79 35.95
C GLU A 603 -13.36 -28.35 35.68
N THR A 604 -13.20 -29.13 34.62
CA THR A 604 -11.90 -29.67 34.18
C THR A 604 -10.94 -28.52 33.86
N LYS A 605 -11.42 -27.56 33.06
CA LYS A 605 -10.59 -26.44 32.62
C LYS A 605 -10.27 -25.47 33.75
N GLU A 606 -11.23 -25.18 34.63
CA GLU A 606 -11.02 -24.36 35.83
C GLU A 606 -10.01 -25.00 36.79
N LYS A 607 -10.11 -26.32 37.02
CA LYS A 607 -9.16 -27.07 37.86
C LYS A 607 -7.74 -27.00 37.27
N ASN A 608 -7.60 -27.18 35.96
CA ASN A 608 -6.31 -27.13 35.28
C ASN A 608 -5.70 -25.72 35.30
N LEU A 609 -6.50 -24.67 35.04
CA LEU A 609 -6.04 -23.29 35.14
C LEU A 609 -5.60 -22.91 36.56
N LYS A 610 -6.34 -23.33 37.61
CA LYS A 610 -5.94 -23.11 39.00
C LYS A 610 -4.57 -23.72 39.29
N PHE A 611 -4.28 -24.91 38.76
CA PHE A 611 -2.96 -25.54 38.89
C PHE A 611 -1.87 -24.71 38.20
N ILE A 612 -2.07 -24.34 36.92
CA ILE A 612 -1.12 -23.54 36.13
C ILE A 612 -0.85 -22.18 36.80
N PHE A 613 -1.88 -21.51 37.30
CA PHE A 613 -1.74 -20.19 37.92
C PHE A 613 -1.07 -20.23 39.29
N LYS A 614 -1.22 -21.33 40.03
CA LYS A 614 -0.54 -21.55 41.32
C LYS A 614 0.98 -21.74 41.12
N SER A 615 1.40 -22.39 40.02
CA SER A 615 2.82 -22.53 39.68
C SER A 615 3.49 -21.23 39.26
N GLU A 616 2.76 -20.29 38.63
CA GLU A 616 3.34 -19.08 38.03
C GLU A 616 2.92 -17.78 38.73
N LYS A 617 3.37 -17.53 39.98
CA LYS A 617 3.09 -16.26 40.67
C LYS A 617 3.82 -15.08 40.00
N LEU A 618 3.10 -13.97 39.77
CA LEU A 618 3.67 -12.74 39.17
C LEU A 618 4.87 -12.19 39.96
N SER A 619 4.90 -12.37 41.28
CA SER A 619 6.02 -11.97 42.14
C SER A 619 7.31 -12.73 41.88
N LYS A 620 7.24 -13.94 41.29
CA LYS A 620 8.41 -14.74 40.91
C LYS A 620 9.00 -14.35 39.55
N ILE A 621 8.30 -13.52 38.77
CA ILE A 621 8.81 -12.99 37.51
C ILE A 621 9.72 -11.80 37.84
N THR A 622 11.02 -11.99 37.66
CA THR A 622 12.08 -10.99 37.86
C THR A 622 12.94 -10.88 36.61
N ASN A 623 13.76 -9.83 36.50
CA ASN A 623 14.73 -9.72 35.40
C ASN A 623 15.68 -10.92 35.35
N GLN A 624 16.16 -11.40 36.49
CA GLN A 624 16.97 -12.62 36.58
C GLN A 624 16.26 -13.86 36.05
N LYS A 625 14.95 -14.00 36.31
CA LYS A 625 14.16 -15.12 35.78
C LYS A 625 14.00 -15.01 34.26
N ILE A 626 13.80 -13.81 33.72
CA ILE A 626 13.76 -13.57 32.26
C ILE A 626 15.10 -13.93 31.63
N GLU A 627 16.20 -13.40 32.16
CA GLU A 627 17.55 -13.63 31.64
C GLU A 627 17.94 -15.12 31.67
N SER A 628 17.74 -15.79 32.81
CA SER A 628 18.01 -17.23 32.91
C SER A 628 17.18 -18.08 31.95
N THR A 629 15.91 -17.71 31.72
CA THR A 629 15.04 -18.42 30.76
C THR A 629 15.47 -18.17 29.31
N LEU A 630 15.85 -16.94 28.96
CA LEU A 630 16.43 -16.64 27.64
C LEU A 630 17.72 -17.43 27.40
N GLU A 631 18.59 -17.51 28.41
CA GLU A 631 19.81 -18.32 28.33
C GLU A 631 19.52 -19.82 28.10
N GLU A 632 18.51 -20.37 28.79
CA GLU A 632 18.08 -21.75 28.61
C GLU A 632 17.58 -22.00 27.18
N LEU A 633 16.77 -21.08 26.64
CA LEU A 633 16.25 -21.16 25.27
C LEU A 633 17.39 -21.06 24.23
N LEU A 634 18.39 -20.20 24.46
CA LEU A 634 19.57 -20.07 23.59
C LEU A 634 20.51 -21.28 23.62
N LYS A 635 20.70 -21.89 24.79
CA LYS A 635 21.62 -23.02 25.02
C LYS A 635 20.99 -24.39 24.76
N SER A 636 19.67 -24.44 24.55
CA SER A 636 18.97 -25.68 24.17
C SER A 636 19.58 -26.31 22.90
N ASN A 637 19.48 -27.63 22.77
CA ASN A 637 20.02 -28.36 21.63
C ASN A 637 18.91 -29.17 20.91
N PRO A 638 18.43 -28.72 19.74
CA PRO A 638 18.82 -27.48 19.04
C PRO A 638 18.28 -26.19 19.71
N PRO A 639 18.90 -25.01 19.47
CA PRO A 639 18.46 -23.74 20.06
C PRO A 639 17.04 -23.33 19.65
N ILE A 640 16.20 -22.96 20.63
CA ILE A 640 14.82 -22.53 20.41
C ILE A 640 14.73 -21.07 19.94
N ILE A 641 15.67 -20.24 20.38
CA ILE A 641 15.80 -18.85 19.93
C ILE A 641 17.23 -18.62 19.44
N LYS A 642 17.37 -17.71 18.48
CA LYS A 642 18.65 -17.34 17.87
C LYS A 642 18.80 -15.82 17.86
N PRO A 643 20.00 -15.26 18.08
CA PRO A 643 20.21 -13.81 17.99
C PRO A 643 19.85 -13.30 16.59
N MET A 644 19.21 -12.15 16.50
CA MET A 644 18.74 -11.54 15.26
C MET A 644 18.65 -10.01 15.39
N LEU A 645 19.77 -9.31 15.21
CA LEU A 645 19.81 -7.84 15.16
C LEU A 645 19.55 -7.30 13.74
N VAL A 646 19.94 -8.04 12.69
CA VAL A 646 19.86 -7.54 11.29
C VAL A 646 18.42 -7.22 10.90
N ASN A 647 17.44 -7.94 11.46
CA ASN A 647 16.03 -7.69 11.17
C ASN A 647 15.50 -6.36 11.71
N THR A 648 16.13 -5.76 12.73
CA THR A 648 15.69 -4.49 13.31
C THR A 648 16.20 -3.27 12.53
N ILE A 649 17.09 -3.48 11.55
CA ILE A 649 17.59 -2.43 10.66
C ILE A 649 16.70 -2.41 9.41
N PHE A 650 15.74 -1.47 9.39
CA PHE A 650 14.77 -1.35 8.32
C PHE A 650 15.32 -0.58 7.13
N THR A 651 15.25 -1.19 5.94
CA THR A 651 15.54 -0.54 4.65
C THR A 651 14.26 -0.12 3.92
N SER A 652 13.08 -0.45 4.46
CA SER A 652 11.74 -0.13 3.92
C SER A 652 11.53 1.38 3.72
N THR A 653 12.23 2.23 4.46
CA THR A 653 12.16 3.69 4.31
C THR A 653 12.64 4.16 2.94
N PHE A 654 13.55 3.44 2.27
CA PHE A 654 14.06 3.80 0.93
C PHE A 654 14.01 2.69 -0.13
N ALA A 655 14.01 1.41 0.27
CA ALA A 655 13.92 0.24 -0.59
C ALA A 655 12.53 -0.41 -0.49
N LYS A 656 11.55 0.14 -1.23
CA LYS A 656 10.14 -0.31 -1.28
C LYS A 656 9.81 -1.22 -2.48
N TYR A 657 10.83 -1.67 -3.23
CA TYR A 657 10.66 -2.59 -4.36
C TYR A 657 11.14 -4.00 -3.98
N TYR A 658 10.23 -4.98 -4.00
CA TYR A 658 10.43 -6.32 -3.44
C TYR A 658 10.24 -7.44 -4.48
N PRO A 659 11.17 -7.62 -5.45
CA PRO A 659 11.10 -8.76 -6.35
C PRO A 659 11.47 -10.05 -5.62
N ILE A 660 10.74 -11.10 -5.98
CA ILE A 660 10.92 -12.46 -5.53
C ILE A 660 11.45 -13.30 -6.70
N LEU A 661 12.52 -14.04 -6.47
CA LEU A 661 13.07 -15.02 -7.38
C LEU A 661 12.93 -16.41 -6.76
N ILE A 662 12.60 -17.39 -7.60
CA ILE A 662 12.76 -18.80 -7.29
C ILE A 662 13.82 -19.35 -8.25
N LEU A 663 14.87 -19.92 -7.68
CA LEU A 663 16.02 -20.43 -8.42
C LEU A 663 16.22 -21.92 -8.10
N LYS A 664 16.75 -22.68 -9.05
CA LYS A 664 17.24 -24.03 -8.79
C LYS A 664 18.43 -23.98 -7.84
N TYR A 665 18.42 -24.86 -6.83
CA TYR A 665 19.53 -24.96 -5.90
C TYR A 665 20.77 -25.52 -6.61
N SER A 666 21.86 -24.75 -6.63
CA SER A 666 23.16 -25.24 -7.09
C SER A 666 24.31 -24.40 -6.49
N PRO A 667 25.53 -24.95 -6.36
CA PRO A 667 26.71 -24.19 -5.95
C PRO A 667 26.99 -22.98 -6.86
N GLU A 668 26.67 -23.09 -8.15
CA GLU A 668 26.82 -21.99 -9.10
C GLU A 668 25.80 -20.87 -8.83
N THR A 669 24.54 -21.23 -8.56
CA THR A 669 23.48 -20.28 -8.18
C THR A 669 23.88 -19.49 -6.93
N LEU A 670 24.43 -20.16 -5.91
CA LEU A 670 24.90 -19.51 -4.68
C LEU A 670 26.06 -18.55 -4.95
N LYS A 671 27.04 -18.93 -5.78
CA LYS A 671 28.15 -18.05 -6.19
C LYS A 671 27.65 -16.82 -6.96
N LYS A 672 26.67 -16.99 -7.83
CA LYS A 672 26.00 -15.90 -8.56
C LYS A 672 25.30 -14.95 -7.58
N LEU A 673 24.51 -15.47 -6.65
CA LEU A 673 23.82 -14.67 -5.63
C LEU A 673 24.79 -13.88 -4.73
N ALA A 674 25.91 -14.50 -4.34
CA ALA A 674 26.95 -13.86 -3.53
C ALA A 674 27.58 -12.63 -4.22
N LYS A 675 27.69 -12.64 -5.55
CA LYS A 675 28.13 -11.46 -6.33
C LYS A 675 27.01 -10.43 -6.48
N LEU A 676 25.79 -10.89 -6.70
CA LEU A 676 24.64 -10.03 -6.96
C LEU A 676 24.22 -9.20 -5.73
N ARG A 677 24.38 -9.75 -4.53
CA ARG A 677 23.89 -9.12 -3.28
C ARG A 677 24.53 -7.76 -2.97
N THR A 678 25.78 -7.53 -3.39
CA THR A 678 26.54 -6.28 -3.09
C THR A 678 25.86 -5.04 -3.66
N TYR A 679 25.11 -5.19 -4.76
CA TYR A 679 24.35 -4.12 -5.40
C TYR A 679 23.04 -3.77 -4.68
N PHE A 680 22.66 -4.45 -3.59
CA PHE A 680 21.35 -4.24 -2.97
C PHE A 680 21.45 -3.91 -1.47
N PRO A 681 20.56 -3.06 -0.95
CA PRO A 681 20.52 -2.74 0.47
C PRO A 681 20.28 -3.97 1.34
N ARG A 682 19.44 -4.90 0.87
CA ARG A 682 19.13 -6.12 1.61
C ARG A 682 18.69 -7.23 0.67
N LEU A 683 19.06 -8.45 1.02
CA LEU A 683 18.66 -9.66 0.29
C LEU A 683 18.40 -10.79 1.29
N ILE A 684 17.22 -11.39 1.23
CA ILE A 684 16.82 -12.52 2.08
C ILE A 684 16.76 -13.76 1.19
N MET A 685 17.54 -14.78 1.51
CA MET A 685 17.55 -16.06 0.82
C MET A 685 16.99 -17.12 1.75
N SER A 686 16.17 -18.02 1.23
CA SER A 686 15.75 -19.19 1.97
C SER A 686 15.92 -20.42 1.10
N ASP A 687 16.62 -21.42 1.62
CA ASP A 687 16.64 -22.74 1.02
C ASP A 687 15.24 -23.33 1.22
N ILE A 688 14.64 -23.81 0.14
CA ILE A 688 13.27 -24.30 0.15
C ILE A 688 13.18 -25.66 -0.56
N GLU A 689 12.18 -26.44 -0.19
CA GLU A 689 11.88 -27.74 -0.79
C GLU A 689 10.41 -27.81 -1.16
N ASP A 690 10.11 -28.20 -2.39
CA ASP A 690 8.74 -28.38 -2.88
C ASP A 690 8.10 -29.60 -2.23
N LEU A 691 6.95 -29.40 -1.56
CA LEU A 691 6.23 -30.49 -0.89
C LEU A 691 5.59 -31.50 -1.86
N ILE A 692 5.50 -31.17 -3.14
CA ILE A 692 4.89 -32.01 -4.16
C ILE A 692 5.96 -32.71 -5.00
N THR A 693 7.00 -31.99 -5.44
CA THR A 693 8.05 -32.54 -6.31
C THR A 693 9.33 -32.95 -5.58
N GLU A 694 9.48 -32.57 -4.30
CA GLU A 694 10.70 -32.76 -3.50
C GLU A 694 11.94 -32.06 -4.09
N GLU A 695 11.76 -31.15 -5.06
CA GLU A 695 12.85 -30.39 -5.65
C GLU A 695 13.38 -29.34 -4.68
N LYS A 696 14.71 -29.26 -4.57
CA LYS A 696 15.41 -28.22 -3.79
C LYS A 696 15.59 -26.95 -4.61
N LEU A 697 15.11 -25.85 -4.05
CA LEU A 697 15.10 -24.54 -4.67
C LEU A 697 15.64 -23.49 -3.70
N ILE A 698 15.89 -22.28 -4.21
CA ILE A 698 16.28 -21.11 -3.42
C ILE A 698 15.23 -20.02 -3.66
N PHE A 699 14.58 -19.60 -2.59
CA PHE A 699 13.72 -18.43 -2.56
C PHE A 699 14.57 -17.19 -2.27
N VAL A 700 14.50 -16.16 -3.11
CA VAL A 700 15.26 -14.92 -2.92
C VAL A 700 14.33 -13.72 -2.95
N LEU A 701 14.33 -12.93 -1.87
CA LEU A 701 13.66 -11.65 -1.76
C LEU A 701 14.68 -10.53 -1.77
N ILE A 702 14.65 -9.68 -2.80
CA ILE A 702 15.58 -8.55 -2.94
C ILE A 702 14.88 -7.27 -2.49
N TYR A 703 15.58 -6.42 -1.73
CA TYR A 703 15.11 -5.08 -1.38
C TYR A 703 15.81 -4.10 -2.31
N ILE A 704 15.07 -3.41 -3.17
CA ILE A 704 15.64 -2.49 -4.17
C ILE A 704 15.01 -1.11 -3.99
N VAL A 705 15.81 -0.06 -4.23
CA VAL A 705 15.28 1.29 -4.45
C VAL A 705 14.49 1.30 -5.78
N ASN A 706 13.37 2.01 -5.85
CA ASN A 706 12.54 1.98 -7.07
C ASN A 706 13.32 2.53 -8.29
N ILE A 707 13.43 1.73 -9.35
CA ILE A 707 14.13 2.09 -10.60
C ILE A 707 13.16 2.16 -11.78
N LYS A 708 13.43 3.03 -12.75
CA LYS A 708 12.63 3.13 -13.98
C LYS A 708 13.04 2.08 -15.02
N GLU A 709 14.23 1.51 -14.85
CA GLU A 709 14.92 0.58 -15.74
C GLU A 709 14.59 -0.90 -15.45
N LYS A 710 13.34 -1.18 -15.02
CA LYS A 710 12.92 -2.52 -14.58
C LYS A 710 13.12 -3.61 -15.64
N GLY A 711 12.86 -3.31 -16.91
CA GLY A 711 13.06 -4.26 -18.01
C GLY A 711 14.52 -4.62 -18.24
N GLN A 712 15.44 -3.66 -18.08
CA GLN A 712 16.89 -3.90 -18.14
C GLN A 712 17.32 -4.75 -16.95
N PHE A 713 16.85 -4.44 -15.75
CA PHE A 713 17.14 -5.21 -14.55
C PHE A 713 16.68 -6.67 -14.68
N LEU A 714 15.46 -6.89 -15.15
CA LEU A 714 14.94 -8.23 -15.36
C LEU A 714 15.71 -9.00 -16.46
N SER A 715 16.13 -8.31 -17.53
CA SER A 715 16.97 -8.91 -18.56
C SER A 715 18.33 -9.35 -17.99
N ILE A 716 18.92 -8.56 -17.09
CA ILE A 716 20.15 -8.94 -16.38
C ILE A 716 19.91 -10.19 -15.55
N LEU A 717 18.84 -10.25 -14.74
CA LEU A 717 18.54 -11.43 -13.92
C LEU A 717 18.30 -12.68 -14.77
N HIS A 718 17.53 -12.56 -15.85
CA HIS A 718 17.27 -13.65 -16.80
C HIS A 718 18.58 -14.16 -17.41
N MET A 719 19.48 -13.26 -17.84
CA MET A 719 20.76 -13.64 -18.41
C MET A 719 21.72 -14.23 -17.36
N TYR A 720 21.67 -13.73 -16.13
CA TYR A 720 22.60 -14.12 -15.07
C TYR A 720 22.30 -15.54 -14.56
N PHE A 721 21.01 -15.90 -14.44
CA PHE A 721 20.56 -17.19 -13.92
C PHE A 721 20.03 -18.15 -15.00
N LYS A 722 19.78 -17.72 -16.24
CA LYS A 722 19.33 -18.54 -17.38
C LYS A 722 18.38 -19.69 -17.00
N ASP A 723 18.86 -20.93 -17.10
CA ASP A 723 18.10 -22.17 -16.90
C ASP A 723 17.91 -22.53 -15.41
N GLU A 724 18.61 -21.83 -14.51
CA GLU A 724 18.41 -21.91 -13.06
C GLU A 724 17.23 -21.05 -12.59
N LEU A 725 16.75 -20.09 -13.37
CA LEU A 725 15.64 -19.21 -12.99
C LEU A 725 14.28 -19.87 -13.22
N VAL A 726 13.63 -20.28 -12.13
CA VAL A 726 12.29 -20.91 -12.17
C VAL A 726 11.20 -19.86 -12.28
N SER A 727 11.27 -18.80 -11.47
CA SER A 727 10.32 -17.68 -11.58
C SER A 727 10.88 -16.36 -11.07
N TYR A 728 10.34 -15.26 -11.59
CA TYR A 728 10.56 -13.90 -11.09
C TYR A 728 9.22 -13.16 -11.02
N ARG A 729 8.89 -12.59 -9.85
CA ARG A 729 7.66 -11.82 -9.65
C ARG A 729 7.89 -10.62 -8.75
N ARG A 730 7.21 -9.51 -9.03
CA ARG A 730 7.05 -8.40 -8.08
C ARG A 730 5.69 -8.50 -7.41
N TYR A 731 5.67 -8.36 -6.09
CA TYR A 731 4.45 -8.19 -5.30
C TYR A 731 4.39 -6.78 -4.74
N TYR A 732 3.19 -6.20 -4.66
CA TYR A 732 2.95 -5.02 -3.83
C TYR A 732 2.76 -5.52 -2.40
N TRP A 733 3.50 -4.94 -1.45
CA TRP A 733 3.55 -5.45 -0.09
C TRP A 733 3.89 -4.33 0.90
N ARG A 734 3.14 -4.26 2.01
CA ARG A 734 3.33 -3.31 3.13
C ARG A 734 4.60 -3.53 3.96
N GLY A 735 5.43 -4.51 3.58
CA GLY A 735 6.56 -4.92 4.41
C GLY A 735 6.12 -5.64 5.69
N ILE A 736 7.05 -5.78 6.63
CA ILE A 736 6.89 -6.53 7.88
C ILE A 736 6.13 -5.71 8.94
N GLU A 737 6.00 -4.39 8.76
CA GLU A 737 5.59 -3.44 9.80
C GLU A 737 4.08 -3.47 10.14
N ARG A 738 3.22 -4.02 9.28
CA ARG A 738 1.77 -4.15 9.51
C ARG A 738 1.24 -5.58 9.32
N ILE A 739 2.01 -6.57 9.76
CA ILE A 739 1.50 -7.94 9.70
C ILE A 739 0.41 -8.13 10.78
N SER A 740 -0.84 -7.87 10.39
CA SER A 740 -2.00 -7.73 11.29
C SER A 740 -2.52 -9.02 11.92
N LYS A 741 -2.01 -10.20 11.51
CA LYS A 741 -2.37 -11.51 12.08
C LYS A 741 -1.16 -12.45 12.12
N LEU A 742 -0.08 -11.97 12.71
CA LEU A 742 1.01 -12.86 13.05
C LEU A 742 0.55 -13.85 14.12
N LEU A 743 0.51 -15.16 13.79
CA LEU A 743 0.17 -16.24 14.73
C LEU A 743 0.86 -15.99 16.08
N GLU A 744 0.06 -15.67 17.11
CA GLU A 744 0.54 -15.64 18.49
C GLU A 744 0.64 -17.08 18.95
N PHE A 745 1.83 -17.51 19.39
CA PHE A 745 2.09 -18.88 19.83
C PHE A 745 1.09 -19.28 20.93
N LYS A 746 0.77 -18.33 21.83
CA LYS A 746 -0.22 -18.51 22.91
C LYS A 746 -1.66 -18.77 22.45
N ASP A 747 -2.06 -18.42 21.23
CA ASP A 747 -3.46 -18.57 20.77
C ASP A 747 -3.82 -19.99 20.34
N PHE A 748 -2.81 -20.82 20.07
CA PHE A 748 -2.98 -22.21 19.63
C PHE A 748 -2.16 -23.21 20.46
N TYR A 749 -1.46 -22.74 21.49
CA TYR A 749 -0.77 -23.60 22.45
C TYR A 749 -1.70 -23.96 23.61
N ASP A 750 -1.87 -25.25 23.84
CA ASP A 750 -2.59 -25.79 24.98
C ASP A 750 -1.66 -25.86 26.19
N PHE A 751 -1.87 -24.96 27.15
CA PHE A 751 -1.07 -24.87 28.37
C PHE A 751 -1.28 -26.05 29.33
N GLU A 752 -2.35 -26.82 29.18
CA GLU A 752 -2.69 -27.95 30.04
C GLU A 752 -1.95 -29.19 29.58
N ASN A 753 -2.01 -29.46 28.27
CA ASN A 753 -1.36 -30.61 27.66
C ASN A 753 0.08 -30.32 27.18
N HIS A 754 0.51 -29.06 27.21
CA HIS A 754 1.81 -28.59 26.73
C HIS A 754 2.10 -28.97 25.26
N GLN A 755 1.11 -28.83 24.39
CA GLN A 755 1.19 -29.13 22.97
C GLN A 755 0.34 -28.15 22.15
N PHE A 756 0.44 -28.18 20.82
CA PHE A 756 -0.51 -27.41 20.01
C PHE A 756 -1.89 -28.04 20.06
N PHE A 757 -2.90 -27.17 20.15
CA PHE A 757 -4.28 -27.56 20.01
C PHE A 757 -4.52 -28.19 18.63
N TYR A 758 -5.12 -29.37 18.59
CA TYR A 758 -5.49 -30.07 17.37
C TYR A 758 -6.99 -30.35 17.30
N THR A 759 -7.61 -29.97 16.19
CA THR A 759 -8.92 -30.47 15.78
C THR A 759 -8.94 -30.75 14.28
N ARG A 760 -9.43 -31.92 13.90
CA ARG A 760 -9.64 -32.28 12.48
C ARG A 760 -10.67 -31.37 11.79
N ASP A 761 -11.57 -30.74 12.57
CA ASP A 761 -12.66 -29.93 12.03
C ASP A 761 -12.16 -28.60 11.41
N LEU A 762 -10.93 -28.16 11.68
CA LEU A 762 -10.41 -26.85 11.27
C LEU A 762 -10.45 -26.63 9.76
N PHE A 763 -9.72 -27.48 9.03
CA PHE A 763 -9.63 -27.35 7.58
C PHE A 763 -10.88 -27.88 6.87
N ASP A 764 -11.62 -28.82 7.47
CA ASP A 764 -12.87 -29.31 6.90
C ASP A 764 -13.97 -28.23 6.93
N GLN A 765 -14.12 -27.52 8.06
CA GLN A 765 -15.08 -26.40 8.15
C GLN A 765 -14.62 -25.20 7.31
N LEU A 766 -13.32 -24.95 7.20
CA LEU A 766 -12.78 -23.94 6.29
C LEU A 766 -13.07 -24.29 4.82
N PHE A 767 -13.03 -25.57 4.45
CA PHE A 767 -13.38 -26.01 3.11
C PHE A 767 -14.87 -25.82 2.82
N ILE A 768 -15.76 -26.16 3.77
CA ILE A 768 -17.19 -25.91 3.63
C ILE A 768 -17.45 -24.42 3.44
N PHE A 769 -16.84 -23.56 4.27
CA PHE A 769 -16.91 -22.11 4.12
C PHE A 769 -16.42 -21.64 2.74
N THR A 770 -15.26 -22.12 2.31
CA THR A 770 -14.69 -21.80 0.98
C THR A 770 -15.70 -22.13 -0.12
N LYS A 771 -16.35 -23.30 -0.05
CA LYS A 771 -17.37 -23.73 -1.01
C LYS A 771 -18.62 -22.83 -0.94
N GLN A 772 -19.07 -22.43 0.25
CA GLN A 772 -20.22 -21.51 0.37
C GLN A 772 -19.93 -20.11 -0.20
N ILE A 773 -18.70 -19.61 -0.05
CA ILE A 773 -18.31 -18.30 -0.58
C ILE A 773 -18.08 -18.33 -2.09
N LEU A 774 -17.39 -19.35 -2.61
CA LEU A 774 -17.05 -19.45 -4.04
C LEU A 774 -18.16 -20.06 -4.89
N GLY A 775 -19.07 -20.80 -4.28
CA GLY A 775 -20.19 -21.46 -4.95
C GLY A 775 -19.83 -22.84 -5.51
N ASN A 776 -20.43 -23.15 -6.66
CA ASN A 776 -20.32 -24.48 -7.29
C ASN A 776 -18.95 -24.75 -7.88
N LYS A 777 -18.65 -26.04 -8.06
CA LYS A 777 -17.43 -26.52 -8.72
C LYS A 777 -17.30 -25.92 -10.12
N ILE A 778 -16.12 -25.37 -10.42
CA ILE A 778 -15.80 -24.77 -11.72
C ILE A 778 -15.14 -25.86 -12.59
N PHE A 779 -15.88 -26.38 -13.57
CA PHE A 779 -15.38 -27.40 -14.49
C PHE A 779 -14.61 -26.75 -15.65
N THR A 780 -13.40 -26.28 -15.38
CA THR A 780 -12.47 -25.83 -16.43
C THR A 780 -11.22 -26.71 -16.37
N SER A 781 -11.04 -27.60 -17.36
CA SER A 781 -9.82 -28.39 -17.53
C SER A 781 -8.69 -27.47 -18.04
N TYR A 782 -8.01 -26.78 -17.13
CA TYR A 782 -6.70 -26.22 -17.46
C TYR A 782 -5.75 -27.41 -17.64
N ASN A 783 -5.46 -27.77 -18.89
CA ASN A 783 -4.54 -28.86 -19.18
C ASN A 783 -3.18 -28.55 -18.54
N LYS A 784 -2.72 -29.44 -17.64
CA LYS A 784 -1.47 -29.28 -16.88
C LYS A 784 -0.20 -29.49 -17.72
N ASN A 785 -0.32 -30.03 -18.93
CA ASN A 785 0.81 -30.38 -19.79
C ASN A 785 0.84 -29.50 -21.04
N ILE A 786 1.20 -28.23 -20.91
CA ILE A 786 1.37 -27.33 -22.06
C ILE A 786 2.83 -26.85 -22.11
N PRO A 787 3.48 -26.86 -23.28
CA PRO A 787 4.85 -26.40 -23.41
C PRO A 787 5.01 -24.95 -22.94
N LEU A 788 6.12 -24.67 -22.24
CA LEU A 788 6.48 -23.31 -21.87
C LEU A 788 6.64 -22.45 -23.12
N PHE A 789 5.92 -21.33 -23.16
CA PHE A 789 6.20 -20.26 -24.10
C PHE A 789 7.65 -19.76 -23.90
N GLU A 790 8.46 -19.68 -24.96
CA GLU A 790 9.88 -19.37 -24.84
C GLU A 790 10.13 -17.99 -24.20
N SER A 791 10.55 -17.97 -22.93
CA SER A 791 10.82 -16.71 -22.20
C SER A 791 11.93 -15.86 -22.83
N LYS A 792 12.81 -16.47 -23.63
CA LYS A 792 13.97 -15.82 -24.28
C LYS A 792 13.56 -14.69 -25.23
N ILE A 793 12.37 -14.73 -25.83
CA ILE A 793 11.96 -13.71 -26.81
C ILE A 793 11.67 -12.33 -26.18
N PHE A 794 11.47 -12.26 -24.86
CA PHE A 794 11.12 -11.04 -24.14
C PHE A 794 12.33 -10.29 -23.55
N TRP A 795 13.48 -10.92 -23.39
CA TRP A 795 14.60 -10.35 -22.60
C TRP A 795 15.87 -10.15 -23.45
N SER A 796 16.62 -9.09 -23.15
CA SER A 796 17.83 -8.78 -23.92
C SER A 796 19.05 -9.55 -23.40
N THR A 797 20.03 -9.80 -24.28
CA THR A 797 21.20 -10.65 -24.00
C THR A 797 22.50 -9.89 -23.69
N SER A 798 22.49 -8.54 -23.62
CA SER A 798 23.72 -7.73 -23.68
C SER A 798 23.92 -6.74 -22.52
N LEU A 799 23.36 -7.01 -21.32
CA LEU A 799 23.39 -6.06 -20.19
C LEU A 799 24.00 -6.68 -18.93
N ASN A 800 24.70 -5.87 -18.14
CA ASN A 800 25.22 -6.23 -16.81
C ASN A 800 24.85 -5.18 -15.75
N MET A 801 25.09 -5.48 -14.48
CA MET A 801 24.75 -4.59 -13.36
C MET A 801 25.50 -3.26 -13.43
N ASP A 802 26.78 -3.24 -13.80
CA ASP A 802 27.56 -2.00 -13.85
C ASP A 802 27.02 -1.02 -14.90
N ALA A 803 26.60 -1.52 -16.07
CA ALA A 803 25.95 -0.72 -17.10
C ALA A 803 24.60 -0.16 -16.61
N LEU A 804 23.82 -0.97 -15.87
CA LEU A 804 22.57 -0.52 -15.27
C LEU A 804 22.80 0.60 -14.24
N VAL A 805 23.80 0.45 -13.37
CA VAL A 805 24.16 1.45 -12.36
C VAL A 805 24.59 2.76 -13.02
N LYS A 806 25.42 2.71 -14.06
CA LYS A 806 25.82 3.91 -14.83
C LYS A 806 24.61 4.60 -15.47
N LEU A 807 23.69 3.84 -16.05
CA LEU A 807 22.48 4.37 -16.66
C LEU A 807 21.58 5.05 -15.61
N ILE A 808 21.39 4.42 -14.45
CA ILE A 808 20.61 4.98 -13.34
C ILE A 808 21.25 6.28 -12.84
N LYS A 809 22.55 6.29 -12.57
CA LYS A 809 23.29 7.49 -12.14
C LYS A 809 23.15 8.64 -13.13
N LEU A 810 23.31 8.36 -14.43
CA LEU A 810 23.13 9.34 -15.50
C LEU A 810 21.70 9.89 -15.55
N ARG A 811 20.68 9.03 -15.41
CA ARG A 811 19.29 9.50 -15.34
C ARG A 811 19.08 10.44 -14.16
N LEU A 812 19.58 10.05 -12.98
CA LEU A 812 19.41 10.81 -11.75
C LEU A 812 20.11 12.17 -11.82
N SER A 813 21.28 12.28 -12.46
CA SER A 813 21.97 13.57 -12.62
C SER A 813 21.20 14.58 -13.49
N PHE A 814 20.28 14.11 -14.36
CA PHE A 814 19.40 14.97 -15.14
C PHE A 814 18.06 15.27 -14.46
N GLN A 815 17.76 14.66 -13.31
CA GLN A 815 16.53 14.91 -12.56
C GLN A 815 16.76 16.03 -11.55
N ASN A 816 16.10 17.16 -11.78
CA ASN A 816 16.03 18.25 -10.82
C ASN A 816 14.60 18.31 -10.29
N ILE A 817 14.31 17.78 -9.10
CA ILE A 817 12.94 17.79 -8.54
C ILE A 817 12.74 19.10 -7.80
N ASN A 818 11.72 19.88 -8.17
CA ASN A 818 11.38 21.15 -7.54
C ASN A 818 9.86 21.21 -7.39
N PHE A 819 9.37 21.65 -6.24
CA PHE A 819 7.95 21.77 -5.94
C PHE A 819 7.56 23.21 -5.53
N LYS A 820 8.36 24.22 -5.91
CA LYS A 820 8.07 25.63 -5.65
C LYS A 820 6.73 26.02 -6.28
N LEU A 821 5.79 26.46 -5.44
CA LEU A 821 4.39 26.70 -5.81
C LEU A 821 4.25 27.75 -6.92
N SER A 822 5.06 28.82 -6.91
CA SER A 822 5.03 29.86 -7.96
C SER A 822 5.29 29.28 -9.35
N ILE A 823 6.31 28.42 -9.49
CA ILE A 823 6.68 27.78 -10.76
C ILE A 823 5.59 26.78 -11.19
N LEU A 824 4.96 26.10 -10.24
CA LEU A 824 3.84 25.19 -10.51
C LEU A 824 2.60 25.94 -11.00
N ASN A 825 2.30 27.11 -10.44
CA ASN A 825 1.19 27.97 -10.87
C ASN A 825 1.40 28.49 -12.29
N ASP A 826 2.63 28.91 -12.64
CA ASP A 826 2.97 29.30 -14.01
C ASP A 826 2.78 28.14 -14.99
N PHE A 827 3.18 26.93 -14.59
CA PHE A 827 2.94 25.72 -15.37
C PHE A 827 1.44 25.42 -15.55
N MET A 828 0.62 25.60 -14.50
CA MET A 828 -0.82 25.41 -14.56
C MET A 828 -1.50 26.43 -15.48
N SER A 829 -1.06 27.69 -15.46
CA SER A 829 -1.51 28.72 -16.39
C SER A 829 -1.14 28.39 -17.84
N PHE A 830 0.12 27.99 -18.09
CA PHE A 830 0.56 27.54 -19.42
C PHE A 830 -0.24 26.33 -19.89
N ARG A 831 -0.44 25.32 -19.03
CA ARG A 831 -1.27 24.17 -19.35
C ARG A 831 -2.64 24.66 -19.78
N GLY A 832 -3.32 25.49 -18.97
CA GLY A 832 -4.63 26.10 -19.22
C GLY A 832 -4.76 26.77 -20.59
N ASN A 833 -3.67 27.33 -21.11
CA ASN A 833 -3.62 28.05 -22.38
C ASN A 833 -2.83 27.33 -23.50
N LEU A 834 -2.55 26.02 -23.36
CA LEU A 834 -1.68 25.28 -24.29
C LEU A 834 -2.04 25.46 -25.77
N LYS A 835 -3.33 25.39 -26.13
CA LYS A 835 -3.78 25.52 -27.53
C LYS A 835 -3.40 26.89 -28.11
N SER A 836 -3.64 27.98 -27.36
CA SER A 836 -3.32 29.34 -27.85
C SER A 836 -1.82 29.56 -28.01
N TYR A 837 -0.99 28.98 -27.14
CA TYR A 837 0.46 29.02 -27.30
C TYR A 837 0.93 28.25 -28.54
N LEU A 838 0.36 27.07 -28.82
CA LEU A 838 0.75 26.25 -29.96
C LEU A 838 0.35 26.85 -31.32
N LEU A 839 -0.73 27.64 -31.37
CA LEU A 839 -1.17 28.32 -32.59
C LEU A 839 -0.35 29.58 -32.92
N THR A 840 0.49 30.08 -32.00
CA THR A 840 1.28 31.29 -32.21
C THR A 840 2.77 31.02 -31.94
N GLN A 841 3.56 30.86 -33.00
CA GLN A 841 4.98 30.51 -32.89
C GLN A 841 5.78 31.49 -32.00
N VAL A 842 5.52 32.79 -32.11
CA VAL A 842 6.20 33.83 -31.30
C VAL A 842 5.90 33.66 -29.80
N LYS A 843 4.64 33.42 -29.43
CA LYS A 843 4.23 33.18 -28.03
C LYS A 843 4.82 31.88 -27.47
N PHE A 844 4.97 30.86 -28.31
CA PHE A 844 5.59 29.61 -27.89
C PHE A 844 7.10 29.75 -27.67
N LEU A 845 7.79 30.47 -28.56
CA LEU A 845 9.23 30.68 -28.44
C LEU A 845 9.59 31.48 -27.18
N SER A 846 8.77 32.48 -26.80
CA SER A 846 9.00 33.25 -25.57
C SER A 846 8.84 32.42 -24.30
N ILE A 847 7.95 31.42 -24.28
CA ILE A 847 7.71 30.62 -23.08
C ILE A 847 8.64 29.40 -22.96
N LYS A 848 9.31 29.01 -24.04
CA LYS A 848 10.24 27.87 -24.06
C LYS A 848 11.45 28.06 -23.13
N SER A 849 11.87 29.30 -22.91
CA SER A 849 12.96 29.65 -21.99
C SER A 849 12.50 29.76 -20.53
N ALA A 850 11.19 29.76 -20.26
CA ALA A 850 10.66 29.91 -18.91
C ALA A 850 11.10 28.76 -17.99
N GLU A 851 11.34 29.08 -16.72
CA GLU A 851 11.83 28.12 -15.71
C GLU A 851 10.89 26.91 -15.60
N PHE A 852 9.57 27.14 -15.49
CA PHE A 852 8.58 26.07 -15.38
C PHE A 852 8.60 25.12 -16.58
N PHE A 853 8.88 25.63 -17.79
CA PHE A 853 8.84 24.84 -19.02
C PHE A 853 10.01 23.87 -19.06
N ASN A 854 11.21 24.38 -18.75
CA ASN A 854 12.41 23.55 -18.64
C ASN A 854 12.32 22.57 -17.49
N GLN A 855 11.63 22.94 -16.42
CA GLN A 855 11.47 22.14 -15.22
C GLN A 855 10.47 20.99 -15.43
N TYR A 856 9.23 21.26 -15.86
CA TYR A 856 8.15 20.26 -15.83
C TYR A 856 7.76 19.68 -17.20
N VAL A 857 8.02 20.38 -18.32
CA VAL A 857 7.58 19.94 -19.65
C VAL A 857 8.62 19.00 -20.27
N LYS A 858 8.34 17.70 -20.30
CA LYS A 858 9.18 16.70 -20.98
C LYS A 858 9.04 16.82 -22.50
N SER A 859 7.81 16.70 -22.98
CA SER A 859 7.43 16.74 -24.41
C SER A 859 5.98 17.20 -24.53
N ILE A 860 5.61 17.74 -25.70
CA ILE A 860 4.24 18.07 -26.07
C ILE A 860 3.84 17.13 -27.19
N LYS A 861 2.92 16.22 -26.88
CA LYS A 861 2.43 15.19 -27.79
C LYS A 861 0.99 15.50 -28.17
N PHE A 862 0.39 14.70 -29.06
CA PHE A 862 -1.01 14.86 -29.43
C PHE A 862 -1.74 13.53 -29.59
N LEU A 863 -3.06 13.57 -29.45
CA LEU A 863 -3.99 12.48 -29.76
C LEU A 863 -4.71 12.81 -31.08
N PRO A 864 -4.60 12.01 -32.14
CA PRO A 864 -5.39 12.19 -33.34
C PRO A 864 -6.87 11.87 -33.10
N ALA A 865 -7.76 12.64 -33.73
CA ALA A 865 -9.18 12.35 -33.82
C ALA A 865 -9.44 11.25 -34.86
N PHE A 866 -8.94 10.02 -34.59
CA PHE A 866 -8.94 8.92 -35.56
C PHE A 866 -10.31 8.63 -36.20
N ARG A 867 -11.41 8.91 -35.48
CA ARG A 867 -12.77 8.71 -35.98
C ARG A 867 -13.05 9.53 -37.24
N LYS A 868 -12.54 10.77 -37.32
CA LYS A 868 -12.64 11.64 -38.51
C LYS A 868 -11.87 11.09 -39.73
N PHE A 869 -10.96 10.14 -39.50
CA PHE A 869 -10.21 9.42 -40.54
C PHE A 869 -10.75 7.99 -40.76
N GLY A 870 -11.92 7.63 -40.19
CA GLY A 870 -12.54 6.31 -40.33
C GLY A 870 -11.87 5.20 -39.50
N MET A 871 -11.08 5.56 -38.49
CA MET A 871 -10.31 4.63 -37.66
C MET A 871 -10.60 4.82 -36.17
N ALA A 872 -10.19 3.86 -35.35
CA ALA A 872 -10.14 4.00 -33.91
C ALA A 872 -8.90 3.32 -33.32
N GLN A 873 -8.54 3.79 -32.13
CA GLN A 873 -7.42 3.27 -31.37
C GLN A 873 -7.92 2.17 -30.43
N TYR A 874 -7.58 0.94 -30.77
CA TYR A 874 -7.92 -0.25 -29.99
C TYR A 874 -6.79 -0.63 -29.03
N HIS A 875 -7.16 -1.30 -27.97
CA HIS A 875 -6.32 -1.79 -26.90
C HIS A 875 -6.68 -3.25 -26.66
N LEU A 876 -5.68 -4.13 -26.69
CA LEU A 876 -5.81 -5.56 -26.43
C LEU A 876 -4.93 -5.92 -25.24
N TYR A 877 -5.55 -6.32 -24.13
CA TYR A 877 -4.89 -7.19 -23.16
C TYR A 877 -5.12 -8.63 -23.61
N PHE A 878 -4.07 -9.46 -23.65
CA PHE A 878 -4.25 -10.89 -23.84
C PHE A 878 -3.20 -11.72 -23.07
N ARG A 879 -3.65 -12.84 -22.51
CA ARG A 879 -2.80 -13.85 -21.88
C ARG A 879 -2.98 -15.18 -22.61
N PRO A 880 -1.95 -15.70 -23.31
CA PRO A 880 -2.05 -16.98 -24.00
C PRO A 880 -2.12 -18.14 -23.00
N HIS A 881 -2.64 -19.28 -23.44
CA HIS A 881 -2.58 -20.55 -22.72
C HIS A 881 -1.60 -21.54 -23.37
N ASP A 882 -1.38 -21.41 -24.67
CA ASP A 882 -0.60 -22.31 -25.54
C ASP A 882 0.20 -21.46 -26.57
N ASN A 883 1.00 -22.10 -27.43
CA ASN A 883 1.78 -21.44 -28.47
C ASN A 883 0.90 -20.59 -29.39
N VAL A 884 1.15 -19.28 -29.40
CA VAL A 884 0.48 -18.31 -30.26
C VAL A 884 1.52 -17.72 -31.22
N ASP A 885 1.21 -17.74 -32.53
CA ASP A 885 2.00 -17.00 -33.50
C ASP A 885 1.81 -15.49 -33.26
N LEU A 886 2.79 -14.89 -32.57
CA LEU A 886 2.75 -13.47 -32.22
C LEU A 886 2.81 -12.55 -33.44
N LYS A 887 3.32 -13.02 -34.59
CA LYS A 887 3.38 -12.21 -35.82
C LYS A 887 1.97 -11.99 -36.40
N LEU A 888 1.05 -12.94 -36.20
CA LEU A 888 -0.35 -12.79 -36.59
C LEU A 888 -1.16 -11.95 -35.58
N ILE A 889 -0.84 -12.03 -34.28
CA ILE A 889 -1.41 -11.10 -33.28
C ILE A 889 -0.94 -9.67 -33.57
N LEU A 890 0.36 -9.49 -33.84
CA LEU A 890 0.96 -8.20 -34.21
C LEU A 890 0.68 -7.89 -35.68
N THR A 891 -0.60 -7.64 -35.98
CA THR A 891 -1.07 -7.11 -37.27
C THR A 891 -0.23 -5.91 -37.72
N ASN A 892 -0.24 -5.54 -39.00
CA ASN A 892 0.57 -4.41 -39.50
C ASN A 892 0.11 -3.00 -39.03
N SER A 893 -0.73 -2.90 -37.99
CA SER A 893 -1.26 -1.65 -37.46
C SER A 893 -1.07 -1.49 -35.94
N PHE A 894 -0.24 -2.32 -35.29
CA PHE A 894 0.11 -2.11 -33.88
C PHE A 894 0.79 -0.73 -33.71
N GLN A 895 0.61 -0.08 -32.56
CA GLN A 895 1.12 1.26 -32.19
C GLN A 895 2.02 1.22 -30.94
N LYS A 896 1.81 0.21 -30.09
CA LYS A 896 2.57 0.00 -28.86
C LYS A 896 2.44 -1.45 -28.45
N VAL A 897 3.51 -2.02 -27.97
CA VAL A 897 3.51 -3.34 -27.33
C VAL A 897 4.17 -3.17 -25.97
N GLU A 898 3.53 -3.71 -24.94
CA GLU A 898 4.05 -3.79 -23.58
C GLU A 898 3.76 -5.18 -23.02
N TYR A 899 4.56 -5.61 -22.07
CA TYR A 899 4.33 -6.85 -21.32
C TYR A 899 4.81 -6.65 -19.88
N ARG A 900 4.38 -7.51 -18.97
CA ARG A 900 4.73 -7.40 -17.54
C ARG A 900 6.24 -7.66 -17.30
N ALA A 901 6.85 -6.99 -16.35
CA ALA A 901 8.17 -7.38 -15.85
C ALA A 901 8.06 -8.62 -14.93
N SER A 902 7.85 -9.80 -15.52
CA SER A 902 7.69 -11.08 -14.82
C SER A 902 8.33 -12.22 -15.61
N ILE A 903 8.77 -13.28 -14.94
CA ILE A 903 9.16 -14.53 -15.58
C ILE A 903 8.25 -15.61 -15.02
N GLU A 904 7.24 -15.96 -15.81
CA GLU A 904 6.15 -16.87 -15.50
C GLU A 904 5.78 -17.69 -16.74
N GLU A 905 5.08 -18.80 -16.53
CA GLU A 905 4.41 -19.53 -17.60
C GLU A 905 3.31 -18.64 -18.22
N ASN A 906 3.44 -18.37 -19.52
CA ASN A 906 2.49 -17.58 -20.32
C ASN A 906 2.41 -16.09 -19.95
N GLN A 907 3.33 -15.32 -20.54
CA GLN A 907 3.47 -13.87 -20.38
C GLN A 907 2.24 -13.10 -20.90
N ALA A 908 1.66 -12.23 -20.07
CA ALA A 908 0.59 -11.33 -20.50
C ALA A 908 1.15 -10.16 -21.33
N ILE A 909 0.46 -9.83 -22.42
CA ILE A 909 0.87 -8.79 -23.37
C ILE A 909 -0.26 -7.78 -23.51
N TYR A 910 0.12 -6.50 -23.51
CA TYR A 910 -0.75 -5.37 -23.76
C TYR A 910 -0.36 -4.69 -25.07
N ILE A 911 -1.25 -4.70 -26.04
CA ILE A 911 -1.02 -4.17 -27.38
C ILE A 911 -2.00 -3.03 -27.65
N LYS A 912 -1.48 -1.98 -28.26
CA LYS A 912 -2.27 -0.88 -28.80
C LYS A 912 -2.31 -1.01 -30.31
N TYR A 913 -3.48 -0.90 -30.92
CA TYR A 913 -3.68 -0.98 -32.37
C TYR A 913 -4.34 0.28 -32.90
N LEU A 914 -4.13 0.51 -34.19
CA LEU A 914 -5.07 1.25 -35.00
C LEU A 914 -5.90 0.23 -35.78
N PHE A 915 -7.21 0.43 -35.87
CA PHE A 915 -8.08 -0.36 -36.76
C PHE A 915 -9.18 0.52 -37.35
N PRO A 916 -9.84 0.08 -38.44
CA PRO A 916 -11.08 0.71 -38.90
C PRO A 916 -12.13 0.78 -37.77
N TYR A 917 -12.83 1.91 -37.68
CA TYR A 917 -13.80 2.15 -36.60
C TYR A 917 -14.92 1.09 -36.61
N LYS A 918 -15.22 0.52 -35.44
CA LYS A 918 -16.17 -0.58 -35.22
C LYS A 918 -15.92 -1.86 -36.05
N LYS A 919 -14.78 -1.95 -36.75
CA LYS A 919 -14.39 -3.11 -37.57
C LYS A 919 -12.94 -3.51 -37.28
N PRO A 920 -12.56 -3.83 -36.02
CA PRO A 920 -11.23 -4.34 -35.71
C PRO A 920 -11.01 -5.72 -36.33
N ASN A 921 -9.76 -6.06 -36.69
CA ASN A 921 -9.45 -7.39 -37.20
C ASN A 921 -9.36 -8.41 -36.05
N LYS A 922 -10.50 -9.04 -35.73
CA LYS A 922 -10.59 -10.05 -34.67
C LYS A 922 -10.37 -11.48 -35.16
N THR A 923 -10.14 -11.70 -36.45
CA THR A 923 -10.16 -13.03 -37.08
C THR A 923 -9.25 -14.03 -36.36
N TYR A 924 -7.99 -13.64 -36.14
CA TYR A 924 -7.03 -14.52 -35.48
C TYR A 924 -7.31 -14.68 -33.99
N LEU A 925 -7.65 -13.60 -33.29
CA LEU A 925 -8.01 -13.65 -31.87
C LEU A 925 -9.22 -14.57 -31.63
N ASN A 926 -10.26 -14.44 -32.46
CA ASN A 926 -11.46 -15.28 -32.40
C ASN A 926 -11.14 -16.74 -32.72
N TRP A 927 -10.26 -17.01 -33.68
CA TRP A 927 -9.79 -18.38 -33.95
C TRP A 927 -9.04 -18.96 -32.75
N LEU A 928 -8.16 -18.18 -32.12
CA LEU A 928 -7.43 -18.60 -30.92
C LEU A 928 -8.36 -18.86 -29.73
N ILE A 929 -9.40 -18.04 -29.55
CA ILE A 929 -10.38 -18.17 -28.47
C ILE A 929 -11.32 -19.36 -28.72
N LYS A 930 -12.01 -19.37 -29.86
CA LYS A 930 -13.14 -20.29 -30.13
C LYS A 930 -12.68 -21.65 -30.65
N SER A 931 -11.72 -21.68 -31.56
CA SER A 931 -11.29 -22.91 -32.24
C SER A 931 -10.09 -23.55 -31.57
N LYS A 932 -8.99 -22.80 -31.40
CA LYS A 932 -7.74 -23.32 -30.81
C LYS A 932 -7.80 -23.42 -29.29
N LYS A 933 -8.65 -22.64 -28.62
CA LYS A 933 -8.73 -22.52 -27.15
C LYS A 933 -7.37 -22.19 -26.50
N ALA A 934 -6.58 -21.36 -27.18
CA ALA A 934 -5.20 -21.02 -26.83
C ALA A 934 -5.07 -19.70 -26.04
N VAL A 935 -6.17 -19.11 -25.56
CA VAL A 935 -6.20 -17.85 -24.81
C VAL A 935 -6.84 -18.09 -23.45
N LYS A 936 -6.17 -17.69 -22.37
CA LYS A 936 -6.73 -17.72 -21.01
C LYS A 936 -7.64 -16.54 -20.76
N GLU A 937 -7.19 -15.35 -21.14
CA GLU A 937 -7.85 -14.09 -20.86
C GLU A 937 -7.61 -13.12 -22.02
N SER A 938 -8.63 -12.34 -22.40
CA SER A 938 -8.45 -11.20 -23.30
C SER A 938 -9.46 -10.10 -23.02
N CYS A 939 -9.08 -8.86 -23.33
CA CYS A 939 -9.96 -7.70 -23.28
C CYS A 939 -9.57 -6.76 -24.44
N LEU A 940 -10.45 -6.62 -25.42
CA LEU A 940 -10.27 -5.78 -26.61
C LEU A 940 -11.26 -4.61 -26.55
N PHE A 941 -10.75 -3.39 -26.47
CA PHE A 941 -11.59 -2.19 -26.33
C PHE A 941 -11.02 -1.00 -27.10
N TYR A 942 -11.84 0.01 -27.36
CA TYR A 942 -11.41 1.30 -27.90
C TYR A 942 -11.86 2.45 -27.01
N LYS A 943 -11.26 3.62 -27.21
CA LYS A 943 -11.49 4.82 -26.40
C LYS A 943 -12.53 5.74 -27.05
N LYS A 944 -13.52 6.16 -26.27
CA LYS A 944 -14.58 7.09 -26.68
C LYS A 944 -14.28 8.52 -26.25
N LYS A 945 -13.91 8.70 -24.98
CA LYS A 945 -13.58 10.00 -24.39
C LYS A 945 -12.33 9.94 -23.53
N VAL A 946 -11.69 11.09 -23.32
CA VAL A 946 -10.52 11.23 -22.44
C VAL A 946 -10.72 12.41 -21.50
N PHE A 947 -10.58 12.16 -20.20
CA PHE A 947 -10.45 13.18 -19.17
C PHE A 947 -9.00 13.19 -18.68
N THR A 948 -8.34 14.35 -18.75
CA THR A 948 -6.98 14.53 -18.24
C THR A 948 -6.99 15.32 -16.95
N VAL A 949 -6.62 14.66 -15.85
CA VAL A 949 -6.49 15.22 -14.51
C VAL A 949 -5.03 15.61 -14.28
N ILE A 950 -4.77 16.91 -14.07
CA ILE A 950 -3.49 17.42 -13.55
C ILE A 950 -3.81 18.57 -12.62
N HIS A 951 -3.43 18.45 -11.35
CA HIS A 951 -3.54 19.52 -10.36
C HIS A 951 -2.50 19.31 -9.25
N PHE A 952 -2.19 20.36 -8.50
CA PHE A 952 -1.24 20.30 -7.38
C PHE A 952 -1.92 20.45 -6.02
N ASP A 953 -3.26 20.44 -6.03
CA ASP A 953 -4.09 20.63 -4.85
C ASP A 953 -4.14 19.36 -3.98
N HIS A 954 -4.43 19.53 -2.68
CA HIS A 954 -4.67 18.50 -1.67
C HIS A 954 -3.48 17.61 -1.22
N SER A 955 -2.51 17.32 -2.10
CA SER A 955 -1.50 16.26 -1.85
C SER A 955 -0.05 16.71 -2.01
N LEU A 956 0.24 18.00 -2.22
CA LEU A 956 1.62 18.51 -2.38
C LEU A 956 2.13 19.22 -1.12
N SER A 957 3.17 18.71 -0.48
CA SER A 957 3.85 19.34 0.68
C SER A 957 5.17 20.02 0.28
N SER A 958 5.79 20.78 1.19
CA SER A 958 7.14 21.34 1.00
C SER A 958 8.20 20.29 0.61
N ASN A 959 8.03 19.05 1.06
CA ASN A 959 8.96 17.94 0.82
C ASN A 959 8.55 17.07 -0.40
N GLY A 960 7.50 17.46 -1.12
CA GLY A 960 6.95 16.72 -2.27
C GLY A 960 5.58 16.10 -1.99
N TRP A 961 5.20 15.11 -2.78
CA TRP A 961 3.88 14.48 -2.71
C TRP A 961 3.63 13.75 -1.39
N ASN A 962 2.49 14.01 -0.77
CA ASN A 962 1.96 13.32 0.41
C ASN A 962 0.69 12.57 0.02
N TYR A 963 0.87 11.29 -0.34
CA TYR A 963 -0.20 10.39 -0.75
C TYR A 963 -0.59 9.50 0.43
N SER A 964 -1.85 9.59 0.87
CA SER A 964 -2.44 8.75 1.92
C SER A 964 -3.63 7.97 1.38
N SER A 965 -3.60 6.65 1.56
CA SER A 965 -4.68 5.72 1.19
C SER A 965 -5.96 5.99 1.99
N ASN A 966 -5.84 6.30 3.28
CA ASN A 966 -6.96 6.66 4.15
C ASN A 966 -7.68 7.93 3.67
N ARG A 967 -6.93 8.96 3.24
CA ARG A 967 -7.53 10.18 2.65
C ARG A 967 -8.29 9.86 1.37
N PHE A 968 -7.74 8.99 0.54
CA PHE A 968 -8.41 8.54 -0.67
C PHE A 968 -9.70 7.77 -0.34
N LYS A 969 -9.66 6.88 0.66
CA LYS A 969 -10.84 6.14 1.13
C LYS A 969 -11.96 7.07 1.61
N ILE A 970 -11.63 8.07 2.43
CA ILE A 970 -12.59 9.08 2.90
C ILE A 970 -13.16 9.90 1.74
N HIS A 971 -12.32 10.28 0.77
CA HIS A 971 -12.78 10.97 -0.43
C HIS A 971 -13.76 10.10 -1.24
N VAL A 972 -13.44 8.81 -1.46
CA VAL A 972 -14.36 7.84 -2.09
C VAL A 972 -15.70 7.81 -1.36
N GLN A 973 -15.67 7.67 -0.03
CA GLN A 973 -16.87 7.64 0.79
C GLN A 973 -17.70 8.92 0.69
N ASN A 974 -17.06 10.10 0.68
CA ASN A 974 -17.75 11.37 0.53
C ASN A 974 -18.39 11.52 -0.86
N VAL A 975 -17.68 11.15 -1.94
CA VAL A 975 -18.24 11.21 -3.30
C VAL A 975 -19.41 10.22 -3.47
N LEU A 976 -19.32 9.03 -2.87
CA LEU A 976 -20.37 8.03 -2.97
C LEU A 976 -21.61 8.40 -2.14
N PHE A 977 -21.41 8.92 -0.92
CA PHE A 977 -22.41 8.97 0.14
C PHE A 977 -22.67 10.35 0.76
N ASN A 978 -22.08 11.45 0.29
CA ASN A 978 -22.35 12.79 0.82
C ASN A 978 -22.81 13.73 -0.30
N PRO A 979 -24.10 14.11 -0.35
CA PRO A 979 -24.65 14.91 -1.46
C PRO A 979 -24.22 16.37 -1.38
N ASN A 980 -23.87 16.81 -0.16
CA ASN A 980 -23.42 18.15 0.13
C ASN A 980 -21.90 18.27 -0.06
N TYR A 981 -21.22 17.16 -0.40
CA TYR A 981 -19.81 17.19 -0.70
C TYR A 981 -19.59 17.89 -2.04
N ARG A 982 -19.28 19.19 -1.95
CA ARG A 982 -18.84 20.00 -3.08
C ARG A 982 -17.33 20.11 -3.02
N GLN A 983 -16.64 19.13 -3.58
CA GLN A 983 -15.23 19.34 -3.88
C GLN A 983 -15.12 20.28 -5.07
N GLU A 984 -14.27 21.29 -4.99
CA GLU A 984 -13.79 22.00 -6.18
C GLU A 984 -13.06 20.99 -7.04
N ASN A 985 -13.76 20.39 -8.00
CA ASN A 985 -13.14 19.44 -8.91
C ASN A 985 -12.02 20.18 -9.66
N PRO A 986 -10.82 19.59 -9.74
CA PRO A 986 -9.73 20.20 -10.47
C PRO A 986 -10.17 20.40 -11.93
N ASN A 987 -9.71 21.47 -12.58
CA ASN A 987 -10.05 21.76 -13.98
C ASN A 987 -9.73 20.56 -14.89
N LEU A 988 -10.77 19.78 -15.20
CA LEU A 988 -10.72 18.59 -16.05
C LEU A 988 -10.69 19.03 -17.51
N ARG A 989 -9.76 18.47 -18.29
CA ARG A 989 -9.79 18.60 -19.74
C ARG A 989 -10.42 17.39 -20.36
N GLU A 990 -11.61 17.59 -20.92
CA GLU A 990 -12.31 16.61 -21.73
C GLU A 990 -11.86 16.71 -23.19
N PHE A 991 -11.62 15.56 -23.80
CA PHE A 991 -11.48 15.41 -25.25
C PHE A 991 -12.43 14.31 -25.71
N ASN A 992 -13.46 14.70 -26.45
CA ASN A 992 -14.40 13.77 -27.06
C ASN A 992 -13.76 13.21 -28.35
N LEU A 993 -13.35 11.94 -28.33
CA LEU A 993 -12.78 11.28 -29.51
C LEU A 993 -13.88 10.84 -30.49
N GLU A 994 -15.14 10.91 -30.06
CA GLU A 994 -16.31 10.51 -30.81
C GLU A 994 -17.02 11.66 -31.52
N GLU A 995 -16.68 12.91 -31.24
CA GLU A 995 -17.41 14.08 -31.75
C GLU A 995 -17.37 14.20 -33.28
N TYR A 996 -18.57 14.28 -33.88
CA TYR A 996 -18.83 14.40 -35.32
C TYR A 996 -19.38 15.79 -35.62
N PRO A 997 -18.64 16.67 -36.32
CA PRO A 997 -19.24 17.89 -36.82
C PRO A 997 -20.06 17.64 -38.09
N GLU A 998 -19.58 16.80 -39.03
CA GLU A 998 -20.20 16.60 -40.36
C GLU A 998 -19.77 15.24 -40.95
N ASP A 999 -20.54 14.65 -41.89
CA ASP A 999 -20.38 13.31 -42.51
C ASP A 999 -19.08 13.06 -43.31
N ILE A 1000 -18.03 13.86 -43.10
CA ILE A 1000 -16.80 13.83 -43.88
C ILE A 1000 -15.76 12.90 -43.22
N ILE A 1001 -15.53 11.74 -43.82
CA ILE A 1001 -14.40 10.86 -43.52
C ILE A 1001 -13.20 11.27 -44.39
N PHE A 1002 -12.10 11.69 -43.76
CA PHE A 1002 -10.85 12.03 -44.44
C PHE A 1002 -10.12 10.76 -44.91
N GLY A 1003 -10.33 10.40 -46.19
CA GLY A 1003 -9.66 9.29 -46.85
C GLY A 1003 -8.19 9.57 -47.22
N PRO A 1004 -7.47 8.58 -47.78
CA PRO A 1004 -6.04 8.67 -48.08
C PRO A 1004 -5.64 9.81 -49.04
N SER A 1005 -6.55 10.21 -49.93
CA SER A 1005 -6.31 11.29 -50.89
C SER A 1005 -6.58 12.70 -50.33
N SER A 1006 -7.10 12.80 -49.10
CA SER A 1006 -7.38 14.11 -48.48
C SER A 1006 -6.11 14.81 -48.00
N LEU A 1007 -6.13 16.14 -48.04
CA LEU A 1007 -5.01 16.96 -47.55
C LEU A 1007 -4.78 16.71 -46.05
N GLU A 1008 -5.86 16.57 -45.28
CA GLU A 1008 -5.84 16.32 -43.84
C GLU A 1008 -5.17 14.99 -43.49
N PHE A 1009 -5.48 13.91 -44.22
CA PHE A 1009 -4.85 12.61 -44.01
C PHE A 1009 -3.35 12.67 -44.34
N ASN A 1010 -2.99 13.33 -45.44
CA ASN A 1010 -1.58 13.54 -45.80
C ASN A 1010 -0.83 14.33 -44.73
N MET A 1011 -1.40 15.43 -44.24
CA MET A 1011 -0.86 16.21 -43.12
C MET A 1011 -0.66 15.34 -41.87
N LEU A 1012 -1.66 14.56 -41.48
CA LEU A 1012 -1.58 13.68 -40.32
C LEU A 1012 -0.49 12.61 -40.51
N SER A 1013 -0.42 11.97 -41.68
CA SER A 1013 0.55 10.90 -41.98
C SER A 1013 2.01 11.37 -41.92
N GLN A 1014 2.25 12.67 -42.18
CA GLN A 1014 3.59 13.28 -42.11
C GLN A 1014 4.02 13.59 -40.68
N VAL A 1015 3.08 13.81 -39.76
CA VAL A 1015 3.37 14.20 -38.36
C VAL A 1015 3.10 13.09 -37.34
N TYR A 1016 2.44 12.02 -37.78
CA TYR A 1016 2.10 10.84 -36.99
C TYR A 1016 2.62 9.57 -37.66
N ASN A 1017 3.46 8.83 -36.94
CA ASN A 1017 3.88 7.47 -37.29
C ASN A 1017 3.72 6.54 -36.06
N TRP A 1018 4.58 5.52 -35.90
CA TRP A 1018 4.69 4.73 -34.67
C TRP A 1018 4.74 5.59 -33.37
N GLN A 1019 5.38 6.76 -33.42
CA GLN A 1019 5.43 7.74 -32.33
C GLN A 1019 4.97 9.10 -32.85
N ALA A 1020 3.92 9.66 -32.23
CA ALA A 1020 3.53 11.04 -32.48
C ALA A 1020 4.72 11.97 -32.27
N TYR A 1021 4.90 12.93 -33.19
CA TYR A 1021 5.98 13.91 -33.09
C TYR A 1021 5.89 14.71 -31.79
N ASP A 1022 7.05 14.99 -31.21
CA ASP A 1022 7.14 15.92 -30.09
C ASP A 1022 7.10 17.35 -30.63
N ILE A 1023 5.93 17.99 -30.52
CA ILE A 1023 5.67 19.34 -31.01
C ILE A 1023 6.73 20.33 -30.46
N LYS A 1024 7.14 20.14 -29.20
CA LYS A 1024 8.21 20.93 -28.55
C LYS A 1024 9.53 20.92 -29.33
N SER A 1025 9.90 19.82 -29.97
CA SER A 1025 11.17 19.67 -30.67
C SER A 1025 11.18 20.37 -32.03
N TYR A 1026 10.02 20.58 -32.66
CA TYR A 1026 9.95 21.12 -34.03
C TYR A 1026 9.65 22.61 -34.10
N LEU A 1027 8.93 23.18 -33.12
CA LEU A 1027 8.47 24.57 -33.14
C LEU A 1027 9.60 25.64 -33.14
N GLY A 1028 10.84 25.23 -32.89
CA GLY A 1028 12.04 26.09 -33.02
C GLY A 1028 13.02 25.64 -34.12
N SER A 1029 12.59 24.76 -35.04
CA SER A 1029 13.41 24.24 -36.14
C SER A 1029 13.05 24.91 -37.47
N LYS A 1030 13.94 24.84 -38.46
CA LYS A 1030 13.69 25.33 -39.85
C LYS A 1030 12.64 24.50 -40.63
N LYS A 1031 11.95 23.54 -39.99
CA LYS A 1031 10.98 22.64 -40.64
C LYS A 1031 9.58 23.26 -40.67
N HIS A 1032 9.43 24.40 -41.36
CA HIS A 1032 8.19 25.19 -41.41
C HIS A 1032 6.97 24.38 -41.86
N SER A 1033 7.11 23.51 -42.88
CA SER A 1033 6.01 22.68 -43.38
C SER A 1033 5.38 21.74 -42.33
N ILE A 1034 6.19 21.17 -41.43
CA ILE A 1034 5.70 20.30 -40.34
C ILE A 1034 4.93 21.12 -39.31
N ILE A 1035 5.42 22.33 -39.01
CA ILE A 1035 4.76 23.25 -38.08
C ILE A 1035 3.40 23.65 -38.65
N ASP A 1036 3.34 24.04 -39.91
CA ASP A 1036 2.10 24.43 -40.59
C ASP A 1036 1.07 23.30 -40.59
N ASN A 1037 1.52 22.06 -40.85
CA ASN A 1037 0.65 20.88 -40.76
C ASN A 1037 0.10 20.69 -39.34
N ILE A 1038 0.94 20.80 -38.30
CA ILE A 1038 0.50 20.67 -36.90
C ILE A 1038 -0.50 21.79 -36.55
N THR A 1039 -0.21 23.04 -36.91
CA THR A 1039 -1.08 24.19 -36.63
C THR A 1039 -2.45 24.01 -37.29
N LYS A 1040 -2.49 23.68 -38.60
CA LYS A 1040 -3.74 23.41 -39.34
C LYS A 1040 -4.54 22.26 -38.73
N LEU A 1041 -3.88 21.18 -38.31
CA LEU A 1041 -4.55 20.05 -37.66
C LEU A 1041 -5.14 20.43 -36.29
N ILE A 1042 -4.48 21.31 -35.52
CA ILE A 1042 -4.99 21.83 -34.25
C ILE A 1042 -6.19 22.78 -34.48
N GLU A 1043 -6.11 23.66 -35.48
CA GLU A 1043 -7.19 24.59 -35.85
C GLU A 1043 -8.46 23.84 -36.24
N LYS A 1044 -8.34 22.78 -37.06
CA LYS A 1044 -9.45 21.93 -37.48
C LYS A 1044 -9.94 20.93 -36.39
N ASN A 1045 -9.37 20.97 -35.18
CA ASN A 1045 -9.65 20.01 -34.11
C ASN A 1045 -9.50 18.54 -34.59
N LEU A 1046 -8.44 18.26 -35.35
CA LEU A 1046 -8.08 16.92 -35.85
C LEU A 1046 -7.01 16.25 -34.99
N ILE A 1047 -6.25 17.04 -34.21
CA ILE A 1047 -5.33 16.56 -33.18
C ILE A 1047 -5.52 17.34 -31.88
N PHE A 1048 -5.40 16.65 -30.74
CA PHE A 1048 -5.55 17.22 -29.41
C PHE A 1048 -4.21 17.21 -28.66
N PRO A 1049 -3.56 18.38 -28.45
CA PRO A 1049 -2.26 18.43 -27.81
C PRO A 1049 -2.34 18.19 -26.29
N TYR A 1050 -1.34 17.50 -25.75
CA TYR A 1050 -1.19 17.24 -24.32
C TYR A 1050 0.28 17.25 -23.87
N ILE A 1051 0.49 17.55 -22.59
CA ILE A 1051 1.82 17.64 -22.00
C ILE A 1051 2.22 16.30 -21.37
N SER A 1052 3.45 15.86 -21.63
CA SER A 1052 4.12 14.83 -20.83
C SER A 1052 5.01 15.49 -19.80
N LEU A 1053 4.93 15.04 -18.55
CA LEU A 1053 5.63 15.64 -17.41
C LEU A 1053 7.03 15.03 -17.17
N LYS A 1054 7.91 15.79 -16.51
CA LYS A 1054 9.16 15.33 -15.86
C LYS A 1054 9.34 16.06 -14.52
N ASN A 1055 10.33 15.62 -13.73
CA ASN A 1055 10.78 16.31 -12.50
C ASN A 1055 9.73 16.49 -11.38
N LEU A 1056 8.68 15.68 -11.37
CA LEU A 1056 7.64 15.66 -10.33
C LEU A 1056 7.67 14.37 -9.50
N ASP A 1057 8.80 13.67 -9.42
CA ASP A 1057 8.99 12.42 -8.64
C ASP A 1057 7.91 11.32 -8.79
N PHE A 1058 7.19 11.27 -9.92
CA PHE A 1058 6.33 10.11 -10.24
C PHE A 1058 7.21 8.90 -10.62
N GLN A 1059 7.01 7.79 -9.90
CA GLN A 1059 7.87 6.60 -9.95
C GLN A 1059 7.17 5.38 -10.56
N ASP A 1060 5.89 5.19 -10.24
CA ASP A 1060 5.09 4.04 -10.69
C ASP A 1060 3.84 4.48 -11.45
N LYS A 1061 3.31 3.58 -12.28
CA LYS A 1061 2.06 3.75 -13.02
C LYS A 1061 1.21 2.49 -12.88
N ILE A 1062 -0.07 2.67 -12.58
CA ILE A 1062 -1.08 1.61 -12.59
C ILE A 1062 -2.12 1.93 -13.66
N SER A 1063 -2.59 0.90 -14.37
CA SER A 1063 -3.72 1.02 -15.31
C SER A 1063 -4.85 0.10 -14.84
N LEU A 1064 -5.97 0.69 -14.46
CA LEU A 1064 -7.19 -0.01 -14.03
C LEU A 1064 -8.17 -0.06 -15.21
N ILE A 1065 -8.68 -1.25 -15.55
CA ILE A 1065 -9.67 -1.45 -16.61
C ILE A 1065 -10.95 -1.99 -15.97
N LEU A 1066 -12.01 -1.20 -16.06
CA LEU A 1066 -13.33 -1.44 -15.48
C LEU A 1066 -14.35 -1.62 -16.62
N PRO A 1067 -14.57 -2.84 -17.11
CA PRO A 1067 -15.63 -3.11 -18.09
C PRO A 1067 -17.01 -3.07 -17.43
N ASN A 1068 -18.05 -2.93 -18.26
CA ASN A 1068 -19.47 -3.08 -17.88
C ASN A 1068 -19.92 -2.19 -16.71
N ILE A 1069 -19.69 -0.88 -16.83
CA ILE A 1069 -20.09 0.12 -15.84
C ILE A 1069 -21.46 0.70 -16.17
N LYS A 1070 -22.32 0.88 -15.17
CA LYS A 1070 -23.59 1.60 -15.33
C LYS A 1070 -23.33 3.09 -15.62
N VAL A 1071 -24.00 3.62 -16.64
CA VAL A 1071 -23.81 5.01 -17.11
C VAL A 1071 -24.02 6.05 -15.99
N GLU A 1072 -24.97 5.81 -15.08
CA GLU A 1072 -25.25 6.68 -13.91
C GLU A 1072 -24.04 6.86 -12.97
N LEU A 1073 -23.08 5.93 -12.98
CA LEU A 1073 -21.90 5.97 -12.12
C LEU A 1073 -20.72 6.73 -12.76
N ASN A 1074 -20.81 7.09 -14.05
CA ASN A 1074 -19.69 7.69 -14.79
C ASN A 1074 -19.17 8.95 -14.10
N LYS A 1075 -20.07 9.85 -13.68
CA LYS A 1075 -19.70 11.10 -13.00
C LYS A 1075 -18.99 10.83 -11.67
N LYS A 1076 -19.52 9.90 -10.85
CA LYS A 1076 -18.91 9.53 -9.56
C LYS A 1076 -17.52 8.92 -9.73
N ILE A 1077 -17.32 8.05 -10.73
CA ILE A 1077 -16.00 7.46 -11.02
C ILE A 1077 -15.01 8.54 -11.43
N ILE A 1078 -15.41 9.48 -12.30
CA ILE A 1078 -14.55 10.59 -12.71
C ILE A 1078 -14.17 11.45 -11.49
N GLU A 1079 -15.12 11.77 -10.61
CA GLU A 1079 -14.88 12.52 -9.37
C GLU A 1079 -13.92 11.78 -8.43
N ILE A 1080 -14.17 10.49 -8.16
CA ILE A 1080 -13.32 9.65 -7.30
C ILE A 1080 -11.86 9.66 -7.76
N PHE A 1081 -11.61 9.40 -9.04
CA PHE A 1081 -10.25 9.29 -9.55
C PHE A 1081 -9.61 10.66 -9.85
N SER A 1082 -10.38 11.74 -9.79
CA SER A 1082 -9.86 13.11 -9.83
C SER A 1082 -9.14 13.52 -8.54
N PHE A 1083 -9.19 12.70 -7.48
CA PHE A 1083 -8.32 12.82 -6.31
C PHE A 1083 -6.83 12.79 -6.64
N PHE A 1084 -6.44 12.02 -7.66
CA PHE A 1084 -5.03 11.84 -8.01
C PHE A 1084 -4.51 13.01 -8.84
N ASN A 1085 -3.40 13.61 -8.38
CA ASN A 1085 -2.78 14.78 -9.00
C ASN A 1085 -2.38 14.61 -10.46
N PHE A 1086 -2.16 13.36 -10.90
CA PHE A 1086 -1.94 13.06 -12.31
C PHE A 1086 -2.63 11.76 -12.69
N CYS A 1087 -3.71 11.87 -13.46
CA CYS A 1087 -4.51 10.76 -13.93
C CYS A 1087 -5.05 11.00 -15.36
N ARG A 1088 -5.30 9.91 -16.09
CA ARG A 1088 -6.09 9.93 -17.32
C ARG A 1088 -7.20 8.91 -17.22
N ILE A 1089 -8.42 9.38 -17.40
CA ILE A 1089 -9.63 8.57 -17.33
C ILE A 1089 -10.19 8.49 -18.74
N TYR A 1090 -10.36 7.27 -19.24
CA TYR A 1090 -10.84 7.00 -20.57
C TYR A 1090 -12.18 6.28 -20.48
N GLU A 1091 -13.22 6.80 -21.13
CA GLU A 1091 -14.43 6.01 -21.37
C GLU A 1091 -14.13 5.02 -22.51
N ILE A 1092 -14.49 3.76 -22.31
CA ILE A 1092 -14.17 2.66 -23.22
C ILE A 1092 -15.39 1.81 -23.57
N GLU A 1093 -15.33 1.17 -24.72
CA GLU A 1093 -16.30 0.20 -25.24
C GLU A 1093 -15.52 -0.97 -25.84
N GLY A 1094 -15.99 -2.20 -25.66
CA GLY A 1094 -15.25 -3.36 -26.12
C GLY A 1094 -15.87 -4.71 -25.77
N GLU A 1095 -15.01 -5.71 -25.75
CA GLU A 1095 -15.35 -7.09 -25.41
C GLU A 1095 -14.27 -7.71 -24.53
N LEU A 1096 -14.67 -8.66 -23.69
CA LEU A 1096 -13.78 -9.44 -22.85
C LEU A 1096 -14.06 -10.93 -22.97
N PHE A 1097 -13.04 -11.74 -22.74
CA PHE A 1097 -13.12 -13.18 -22.69
C PHE A 1097 -12.25 -13.71 -21.56
N ILE A 1098 -12.80 -14.61 -20.76
CA ILE A 1098 -12.11 -15.38 -19.72
C ILE A 1098 -12.38 -16.85 -20.03
N TYR A 1099 -11.33 -17.66 -20.04
CA TYR A 1099 -11.43 -19.08 -20.29
C TYR A 1099 -12.39 -19.74 -19.28
N GLY A 1100 -13.43 -20.38 -19.78
CA GLY A 1100 -14.53 -20.94 -18.99
C GLY A 1100 -15.85 -20.17 -19.09
N LEU A 1101 -15.85 -18.96 -19.68
CA LEU A 1101 -17.09 -18.33 -20.15
C LEU A 1101 -17.62 -19.04 -21.41
N GLU A 1102 -18.95 -19.12 -21.53
CA GLU A 1102 -19.63 -19.72 -22.70
C GLU A 1102 -19.41 -18.87 -23.96
N GLU A 1103 -19.48 -17.54 -23.83
CA GLU A 1103 -19.34 -16.58 -24.92
C GLU A 1103 -18.42 -15.41 -24.57
N ILE A 1104 -18.08 -14.63 -25.58
CA ILE A 1104 -17.33 -13.37 -25.42
C ILE A 1104 -18.33 -12.30 -24.94
N GLU A 1105 -18.08 -11.69 -23.78
CA GLU A 1105 -18.94 -10.64 -23.22
C GLU A 1105 -18.62 -9.28 -23.85
N THR A 1106 -19.63 -8.61 -24.41
CA THR A 1106 -19.51 -7.24 -24.94
C THR A 1106 -19.99 -6.21 -23.93
N PHE A 1107 -19.36 -5.04 -23.87
CA PHE A 1107 -19.77 -3.93 -23.01
C PHE A 1107 -19.73 -2.59 -23.77
N GLU A 1108 -20.80 -1.80 -23.62
CA GLU A 1108 -20.93 -0.48 -24.23
C GLU A 1108 -20.30 0.64 -23.41
N ASN A 1109 -20.18 0.45 -22.09
CA ASN A 1109 -19.64 1.45 -21.17
C ASN A 1109 -18.66 0.82 -20.18
N GLY A 1110 -17.54 1.50 -19.98
CA GLY A 1110 -16.48 1.10 -19.06
C GLY A 1110 -15.41 2.18 -18.96
N PHE A 1111 -14.42 1.97 -18.09
CA PHE A 1111 -13.31 2.90 -17.90
C PHE A 1111 -11.93 2.25 -18.01
N LEU A 1112 -11.00 2.91 -18.69
CA LEU A 1112 -9.56 2.71 -18.50
C LEU A 1112 -9.02 3.90 -17.71
N ILE A 1113 -8.42 3.66 -16.56
CA ILE A 1113 -7.91 4.68 -15.65
C ILE A 1113 -6.41 4.49 -15.49
N GLU A 1114 -5.63 5.44 -15.97
CA GLU A 1114 -4.18 5.47 -15.84
C GLU A 1114 -3.78 6.44 -14.72
N ILE A 1115 -3.14 5.93 -13.66
CA ILE A 1115 -2.75 6.71 -12.49
C ILE A 1115 -1.23 6.70 -12.36
N TRP A 1116 -0.64 7.87 -12.17
CA TRP A 1116 0.78 8.03 -11.88
C TRP A 1116 0.98 8.32 -10.40
N PHE A 1117 1.79 7.51 -9.75
CA PHE A 1117 2.01 7.61 -8.31
C PHE A 1117 3.43 8.08 -8.00
N PRO A 1118 3.59 8.93 -6.97
CA PRO A 1118 4.87 9.17 -6.34
C PRO A 1118 5.30 7.93 -5.53
N LYS A 1119 6.33 8.06 -4.70
CA LYS A 1119 6.69 7.03 -3.74
C LYS A 1119 5.58 6.90 -2.67
N CYS A 1120 4.82 5.81 -2.69
CA CYS A 1120 3.75 5.52 -1.71
C CYS A 1120 3.54 4.00 -1.50
N GLU A 1121 2.65 3.63 -0.59
CA GLU A 1121 2.25 2.25 -0.28
C GLU A 1121 1.08 1.82 -1.15
N MET A 1122 1.41 1.35 -2.35
CA MET A 1122 0.45 1.06 -3.42
C MET A 1122 -0.62 0.05 -3.06
N ASP A 1123 -0.26 -0.98 -2.31
CA ASP A 1123 -1.18 -2.04 -1.93
C ASP A 1123 -2.31 -1.53 -1.00
N GLU A 1124 -2.12 -0.42 -0.27
CA GLU A 1124 -3.21 0.25 0.45
C GLU A 1124 -4.24 0.86 -0.48
N TYR A 1125 -3.80 1.42 -1.61
CA TYR A 1125 -4.71 1.92 -2.64
C TYR A 1125 -5.43 0.79 -3.37
N LEU A 1126 -4.75 -0.32 -3.64
CA LEU A 1126 -5.37 -1.51 -4.25
C LEU A 1126 -6.52 -2.04 -3.39
N ASP A 1127 -6.36 -2.10 -2.07
CA ASP A 1127 -7.45 -2.49 -1.17
C ASP A 1127 -8.67 -1.58 -1.27
N VAL A 1128 -8.48 -0.26 -1.39
CA VAL A 1128 -9.58 0.69 -1.57
C VAL A 1128 -10.23 0.54 -2.96
N PHE A 1129 -9.45 0.24 -4.00
CA PHE A 1129 -10.01 -0.06 -5.33
C PHE A 1129 -10.87 -1.32 -5.33
N ASP A 1130 -10.48 -2.34 -4.57
CA ASP A 1130 -11.24 -3.59 -4.48
C ASP A 1130 -12.54 -3.40 -3.70
N LEU A 1131 -12.53 -2.59 -2.64
CA LEU A 1131 -13.75 -2.17 -1.94
C LEU A 1131 -14.68 -1.37 -2.85
N LEU A 1132 -14.13 -0.43 -3.63
CA LEU A 1132 -14.91 0.36 -4.58
C LEU A 1132 -15.55 -0.54 -5.65
N THR A 1133 -14.78 -1.44 -6.26
CA THR A 1133 -15.31 -2.35 -7.30
C THR A 1133 -16.36 -3.31 -6.75
N GLN A 1134 -16.19 -3.82 -5.52
CA GLN A 1134 -17.19 -4.62 -4.83
C GLN A 1134 -18.49 -3.83 -4.60
N TYR A 1135 -18.39 -2.60 -4.09
CA TYR A 1135 -19.54 -1.73 -3.87
C TYR A 1135 -20.29 -1.40 -5.17
N LEU A 1136 -19.56 -1.15 -6.26
CA LEU A 1136 -20.14 -0.86 -7.57
C LEU A 1136 -20.69 -2.10 -8.30
N GLY A 1137 -20.47 -3.31 -7.76
CA GLY A 1137 -20.92 -4.58 -8.36
C GLY A 1137 -20.15 -4.98 -9.62
N ILE A 1138 -18.89 -4.56 -9.76
CA ILE A 1138 -18.05 -4.85 -10.93
C ILE A 1138 -17.40 -6.22 -10.75
N LYS A 1139 -17.88 -7.21 -11.50
CA LYS A 1139 -17.42 -8.62 -11.38
C LYS A 1139 -15.99 -8.83 -11.88
N TYR A 1140 -15.73 -8.38 -13.12
CA TYR A 1140 -14.46 -8.61 -13.81
C TYR A 1140 -13.76 -7.27 -14.02
N TYR A 1141 -12.55 -7.11 -13.49
CA TYR A 1141 -11.72 -5.92 -13.72
C TYR A 1141 -10.24 -6.29 -13.74
N LEU A 1142 -9.44 -5.50 -14.46
CA LEU A 1142 -8.00 -5.70 -14.56
C LEU A 1142 -7.24 -4.57 -13.88
N ILE A 1143 -6.21 -4.95 -13.13
CA ILE A 1143 -5.17 -4.03 -12.68
C ILE A 1143 -3.90 -4.44 -13.42
N LEU A 1144 -3.32 -3.50 -14.15
CA LEU A 1144 -2.07 -3.69 -14.88
C LEU A 1144 -1.01 -2.81 -14.27
N SER A 1145 0.10 -3.43 -13.88
CA SER A 1145 1.26 -2.74 -13.36
C SER A 1145 2.56 -3.33 -13.92
N ASP A 1146 3.68 -2.64 -13.68
CA ASP A 1146 5.02 -3.08 -14.09
C ASP A 1146 5.16 -3.44 -15.58
N LEU A 1147 4.42 -2.73 -16.43
CA LEU A 1147 4.52 -2.89 -17.88
C LEU A 1147 5.87 -2.34 -18.39
N VAL A 1148 6.61 -3.18 -19.10
CA VAL A 1148 7.86 -2.85 -19.79
C VAL A 1148 7.65 -2.73 -21.30
N ASN A 1149 8.54 -1.98 -21.95
CA ASN A 1149 8.42 -1.67 -23.38
C ASN A 1149 8.73 -2.90 -24.25
N GLY A 1150 7.85 -3.15 -25.23
CA GLY A 1150 7.89 -4.27 -26.18
C GLY A 1150 9.03 -4.33 -27.20
N LYS A 1151 10.00 -3.41 -27.18
CA LYS A 1151 11.06 -3.34 -28.22
C LYS A 1151 11.85 -4.62 -28.39
N THR A 1152 12.19 -5.30 -27.29
CA THR A 1152 12.93 -6.58 -27.34
C THR A 1152 12.10 -7.67 -28.00
N LEU A 1153 10.82 -7.76 -27.62
CA LEU A 1153 9.85 -8.68 -28.23
C LEU A 1153 9.66 -8.40 -29.73
N LEU A 1154 9.59 -7.14 -30.13
CA LEU A 1154 9.51 -6.79 -31.56
C LEU A 1154 10.78 -7.18 -32.32
N LYS A 1155 11.95 -7.03 -31.70
CA LYS A 1155 13.23 -7.44 -32.29
C LYS A 1155 13.30 -8.96 -32.49
N SER A 1156 12.83 -9.75 -31.52
CA SER A 1156 12.84 -11.23 -31.63
C SER A 1156 11.86 -11.73 -32.69
N ILE A 1157 10.69 -11.11 -32.85
CA ILE A 1157 9.68 -11.52 -33.83
C ILE A 1157 10.05 -11.12 -35.27
N PHE A 1158 10.64 -9.93 -35.47
CA PHE A 1158 10.92 -9.37 -36.81
C PHE A 1158 12.43 -9.30 -37.15
N GLY A 1159 13.30 -9.89 -36.32
CA GLY A 1159 14.77 -9.91 -36.48
C GLY A 1159 15.49 -8.61 -36.11
N ASN A 1160 14.94 -7.45 -36.48
CA ASN A 1160 15.47 -6.13 -36.13
C ASN A 1160 14.33 -5.19 -35.72
N ALA A 1161 14.57 -4.23 -34.82
CA ALA A 1161 13.60 -3.19 -34.45
C ALA A 1161 13.80 -1.85 -35.18
N ASN A 1162 14.81 -1.72 -36.05
CA ASN A 1162 15.09 -0.48 -36.80
C ASN A 1162 13.94 -0.06 -37.73
N PHE A 1163 13.12 -1.00 -38.19
CA PHE A 1163 11.93 -0.72 -39.00
C PHE A 1163 10.95 0.24 -38.31
N LEU A 1164 10.95 0.29 -36.97
CA LEU A 1164 10.11 1.20 -36.18
C LEU A 1164 10.41 2.69 -36.44
N LYS A 1165 11.56 3.02 -37.06
CA LYS A 1165 11.89 4.40 -37.45
C LYS A 1165 11.06 4.89 -38.64
N THR A 1166 10.69 3.99 -39.55
CA THR A 1166 9.94 4.28 -40.78
C THR A 1166 8.52 3.72 -40.77
N TYR A 1167 8.21 2.81 -39.84
CA TYR A 1167 6.91 2.20 -39.66
C TYR A 1167 5.81 3.23 -39.33
N ASN A 1168 4.75 3.22 -40.12
CA ASN A 1168 3.57 4.07 -39.91
C ASN A 1168 2.29 3.22 -39.94
N PRO A 1169 1.62 2.99 -38.79
CA PRO A 1169 0.41 2.19 -38.75
C PRO A 1169 -0.79 2.84 -39.46
N LEU A 1170 -0.77 4.16 -39.73
CA LEU A 1170 -1.86 4.86 -40.42
C LEU A 1170 -2.06 4.40 -41.87
N ILE A 1171 -0.98 4.02 -42.56
CA ILE A 1171 -0.99 3.76 -44.01
C ILE A 1171 -1.01 2.26 -44.36
N ASN A 1172 -1.26 1.41 -43.37
CA ASN A 1172 -1.20 -0.04 -43.48
C ASN A 1172 -2.58 -0.71 -43.61
N PHE A 1173 -3.57 0.04 -44.09
CA PHE A 1173 -4.93 -0.45 -44.37
C PHE A 1173 -5.27 -0.35 -45.86
N LYS A 1174 -6.28 -1.09 -46.29
CA LYS A 1174 -6.84 -0.99 -47.64
C LYS A 1174 -7.98 0.02 -47.65
N TRP A 1175 -7.94 0.97 -48.58
CA TRP A 1175 -9.05 1.89 -48.80
C TRP A 1175 -10.02 1.32 -49.83
N ASN A 1176 -11.31 1.24 -49.48
CA ASN A 1176 -12.38 0.95 -50.43
C ASN A 1176 -12.94 2.26 -50.97
N GLY A 1177 -12.62 2.58 -52.22
CA GLY A 1177 -13.05 3.83 -52.86
C GLY A 1177 -14.55 3.94 -53.11
N LYS A 1178 -15.27 2.81 -53.20
CA LYS A 1178 -16.73 2.78 -53.43
C LYS A 1178 -17.48 3.15 -52.16
N ASP A 1179 -17.16 2.46 -51.07
CA ASP A 1179 -17.87 2.62 -49.79
C ASP A 1179 -17.23 3.70 -48.89
N LYS A 1180 -16.10 4.28 -49.32
CA LYS A 1180 -15.29 5.27 -48.58
C LYS A 1180 -14.94 4.83 -47.15
N ILE A 1181 -14.55 3.57 -47.00
CA ILE A 1181 -14.16 2.97 -45.71
C ILE A 1181 -12.78 2.32 -45.77
N TRP A 1182 -12.13 2.26 -44.61
CA TRP A 1182 -10.92 1.48 -44.42
C TRP A 1182 -11.23 0.00 -44.14
N MET A 1183 -10.39 -0.89 -44.67
CA MET A 1183 -10.49 -2.34 -44.52
C MET A 1183 -9.17 -2.92 -44.01
N ASN A 1184 -9.29 -3.93 -43.15
CA ASN A 1184 -8.15 -4.71 -42.69
C ASN A 1184 -7.62 -5.65 -43.78
N HIS A 1185 -6.36 -6.05 -43.67
CA HIS A 1185 -5.80 -7.14 -44.46
C HIS A 1185 -6.36 -8.49 -43.98
N LYS A 1186 -6.55 -9.44 -44.92
CA LYS A 1186 -6.85 -10.83 -44.58
C LYS A 1186 -5.61 -11.44 -43.91
N LEU A 1187 -5.82 -12.17 -42.81
CA LEU A 1187 -4.77 -12.92 -42.11
C LEU A 1187 -4.71 -14.39 -42.55
N PHE A 1188 -5.71 -14.84 -43.31
CA PHE A 1188 -5.84 -16.20 -43.81
C PHE A 1188 -6.26 -16.19 -45.27
N ASN A 1189 -5.74 -17.13 -46.05
CA ASN A 1189 -6.24 -17.39 -47.40
C ASN A 1189 -7.48 -18.30 -47.36
N GLU A 1190 -8.00 -18.67 -48.54
CA GLU A 1190 -9.18 -19.53 -48.67
C GLU A 1190 -8.96 -20.96 -48.15
N LYS A 1191 -7.71 -21.41 -48.07
CA LYS A 1191 -7.29 -22.68 -47.47
C LYS A 1191 -6.99 -22.58 -45.97
N PHE A 1192 -7.24 -21.42 -45.36
CA PHE A 1192 -6.91 -21.11 -43.97
C PHE A 1192 -5.40 -21.12 -43.62
N GLU A 1193 -4.54 -20.94 -44.62
CA GLU A 1193 -3.10 -20.76 -44.41
C GLU A 1193 -2.79 -19.31 -44.00
N SER A 1194 -1.84 -19.15 -43.08
CA SER A 1194 -1.44 -17.86 -42.51
C SER A 1194 -0.85 -16.91 -43.56
N ILE A 1195 -1.40 -15.71 -43.66
CA ILE A 1195 -0.84 -14.60 -44.43
C ILE A 1195 -0.21 -13.61 -43.46
N TYR A 1196 1.11 -13.55 -43.46
CA TYR A 1196 1.84 -12.65 -42.56
C TYR A 1196 1.66 -11.16 -42.95
N PRO A 1197 1.40 -10.26 -41.98
CA PRO A 1197 1.20 -8.85 -42.27
C PRO A 1197 2.45 -8.18 -42.87
N ASP A 1198 2.29 -7.47 -43.99
CA ASP A 1198 3.33 -6.58 -44.52
C ASP A 1198 3.34 -5.28 -43.72
N LEU A 1199 4.45 -5.01 -43.01
CA LEU A 1199 4.64 -3.82 -42.17
C LEU A 1199 4.78 -2.52 -42.99
N PHE A 1200 4.99 -2.61 -44.31
CA PHE A 1200 5.29 -1.47 -45.19
C PHE A 1200 4.38 -1.37 -46.43
N PHE A 1201 3.16 -1.92 -46.35
CA PHE A 1201 2.24 -1.99 -47.50
C PHE A 1201 2.02 -0.65 -48.21
N GLY A 1202 1.82 0.44 -47.46
CA GLY A 1202 1.53 1.78 -48.01
C GLY A 1202 2.68 2.41 -48.81
N PHE A 1203 3.93 1.97 -48.62
CA PHE A 1203 5.10 2.55 -49.30
C PHE A 1203 5.35 1.98 -50.70
N LYS A 1204 4.79 0.81 -51.03
CA LYS A 1204 5.02 0.14 -52.33
C LYS A 1204 4.32 0.82 -53.52
N LYS A 1205 3.43 1.79 -53.30
CA LYS A 1205 2.70 2.47 -54.37
C LYS A 1205 3.37 3.75 -54.91
N ASP A 1206 4.35 4.31 -54.20
CA ASP A 1206 4.89 5.65 -54.55
C ASP A 1206 6.32 5.70 -55.12
N ASN A 1207 7.08 4.60 -55.26
CA ASN A 1207 8.45 4.70 -55.81
C ASN A 1207 9.01 3.45 -56.51
N ASN A 1208 9.18 3.54 -57.84
CA ASN A 1208 10.09 2.74 -58.66
C ASN A 1208 11.56 3.21 -58.49
N ASN A 1209 12.14 3.08 -57.29
CA ASN A 1209 13.56 3.47 -57.07
C ASN A 1209 14.44 2.30 -56.59
N LYS A 1210 15.62 2.18 -57.21
CA LYS A 1210 16.51 1.00 -57.20
C LYS A 1210 17.14 0.65 -55.84
N ASP A 1211 17.07 1.53 -54.84
CA ASP A 1211 17.77 1.33 -53.56
C ASP A 1211 17.02 0.45 -52.53
N GLN A 1212 15.78 0.04 -52.79
CA GLN A 1212 15.03 -0.87 -51.89
C GLN A 1212 15.27 -2.37 -52.18
N LYS A 1213 15.82 -2.73 -53.34
CA LYS A 1213 16.17 -4.14 -53.65
C LYS A 1213 17.28 -4.69 -52.74
N SER A 1214 18.07 -3.84 -52.10
CA SER A 1214 19.09 -4.25 -51.12
C SER A 1214 18.50 -4.57 -49.73
N LEU A 1215 17.41 -3.89 -49.35
CA LEU A 1215 16.69 -4.12 -48.09
C LEU A 1215 15.72 -5.29 -48.15
N GLN A 1216 15.13 -5.61 -49.31
CA GLN A 1216 14.30 -6.83 -49.46
C GLN A 1216 15.15 -8.12 -49.51
N LYS A 1217 16.35 -8.07 -50.10
CA LYS A 1217 17.25 -9.24 -50.17
C LYS A 1217 17.81 -9.70 -48.82
N SER A 1218 17.79 -8.86 -47.77
CA SER A 1218 18.25 -9.23 -46.43
C SER A 1218 17.18 -9.90 -45.55
N PHE A 1219 15.93 -10.01 -46.01
CA PHE A 1219 14.84 -10.68 -45.28
C PHE A 1219 14.43 -12.05 -45.84
N GLU A 1220 15.02 -12.51 -46.96
CA GLU A 1220 14.61 -13.74 -47.66
C GLU A 1220 15.58 -14.93 -47.53
N LYS A 1221 16.59 -14.88 -46.66
CA LYS A 1221 17.38 -16.07 -46.33
C LYS A 1221 17.25 -16.45 -44.84
N PRO A 1222 16.60 -17.58 -44.52
CA PRO A 1222 16.89 -18.28 -43.29
C PRO A 1222 18.19 -19.07 -43.50
N GLU A 1223 19.26 -18.71 -42.81
CA GLU A 1223 20.34 -19.68 -42.56
C GLU A 1223 19.84 -20.60 -41.43
N THR A 1224 19.45 -21.80 -41.81
CA THR A 1224 19.22 -22.96 -40.93
C THR A 1224 20.55 -23.61 -40.55
N PRO A 1225 20.55 -24.40 -39.47
CA PRO A 1225 20.87 -24.05 -38.08
C PRO A 1225 22.33 -23.61 -37.84
#